data_AF-A0A553F6H2-F1
#
_entry.id   AF-A0A553F6H2-F1
#
_cell.length_a   1.000
_cell.length_b   1.000
_cell.length_c   1.000
_cell.angle_alpha   90.00
_cell.angle_beta   90.00
_cell.angle_gamma   90.00
#
_symmetry.space_group_name_H-M   'P 1'
#
loop_
_entity.id
_entity.type
_entity.pdbx_description
1 polymer ?
#
loop_
_entity_poly.entity_id
_entity_poly.type
_entity_poly.pdbx_seq_one_letter_code
_entity_poly.pdbx_strand_id
1 'polypeptide(L)'
;MRIFSSIKTQSFRLISLFIVAFAMTACGGGGSTETTEVEVLPTPVENTDNSEDKTDTEGSDGEQENADDTTNLPEGNIDTDNDGILDTVDQCSDSLANVIVDSVGCAVLDQFLEVAVNDSKLVAGADASKPGYTLYVYASDSSNNGSACNDGCAVNWPPVLVSDNTATGVDNLTTVVRKDGTLQAAYNGKPLYYFSLDNAVGEQQGSRVNGWDIQPYTQVNTFEEVSDNGVNLVAGKDASNPGFTLYVFANDLINDGSACNGGCALNWPPLLVTDLVASGVDNLTTVVRNDGALQAAYEGKPLYYFIGDQSPGEQNGNSINGWSIQEYIPSSDILGDIVPLYNQATIQQPAILYETADAVVTKFADRGRDRHAKEDQFQQYDHYLSHYWTHRTARIKFTDYVAKGGSTIKVEWVSEWKLAALEFRAWYSGMNTVAEYHGNYEPEVVVEGKGTFDNDLERISTSGDQYKYSLVIKDYRALNGSVGPLAIGQHMEIEISQFLDGVPEGRANYYGTTYLYQVGKGGMVPWKTVGDFAIKSTERENSHPIDVAGWLGGNTTLPYQYTNEPNDHFMQMATNLSTVNGQTFVLGRRVLHTSFVDGQHDEDPANGRFNELSGKAGPHFINSSCTSCHERNGRAAPAEVGENLDKWVFKIADSNGNPDVNRGSVLQPNTVGNVTSEGTVSIAAWNEANGLRSPSYQFSSGTPAKFSARIAPQLVGLGLMEAIPEADILAMEDIDDKVAPFGISGKAQKLIDPVTKQTRLGRFGWKAGTSSIEHQVAAALNTDMGVMTSVLATPDCGTNQKAQGSCGTNDVELADEHLDNLVKYISLLGVRAQRALDDPQVQNGKALFASIGCADCHTQTLTTSENHPLRELAGQTIHPYTDMLLHDMGAGLADNLGEGLATGSEWRTTPLWGIGLSACVTGGVINTIGGQGNEVCTPVHSYLHDGRARTIEEAILWHGGEGQSSNTKYQQLSSDNKQDLLKFLNSL
;
A
#
# COMPACT_ATOMS: atom_id res chain seq x y z
N MET A 1 -7.04 36.30 -79.74
CA MET A 1 -5.76 36.80 -80.29
C MET A 1 -4.61 36.07 -79.57
N ARG A 2 -3.40 35.99 -80.14
CA ARG A 2 -2.21 35.26 -79.60
C ARG A 2 -1.85 35.69 -78.14
N ILE A 3 -1.15 34.93 -77.26
CA ILE A 3 -0.21 33.78 -77.40
C ILE A 3 -0.06 32.95 -76.07
N PHE A 4 0.18 31.63 -76.15
CA PHE A 4 0.85 30.63 -75.25
C PHE A 4 0.74 30.53 -73.68
N SER A 5 0.25 29.35 -73.24
CA SER A 5 0.84 28.30 -72.35
C SER A 5 1.10 28.41 -70.81
N SER A 6 0.47 27.46 -70.10
CA SER A 6 1.04 26.48 -69.12
C SER A 6 1.53 26.89 -67.71
N ILE A 7 0.85 26.37 -66.67
CA ILE A 7 1.35 25.34 -65.71
C ILE A 7 0.18 24.80 -64.83
N LYS A 8 0.31 23.58 -64.29
CA LYS A 8 -0.64 22.83 -63.40
C LYS A 8 -0.23 22.97 -61.91
N THR A 9 -0.97 22.65 -60.84
CA THR A 9 -2.40 22.43 -60.46
C THR A 9 -2.41 22.49 -58.92
N GLN A 10 -3.21 23.32 -58.23
CA GLN A 10 -4.62 23.13 -57.86
C GLN A 10 -4.99 21.80 -57.14
N SER A 11 -5.57 21.94 -55.93
CA SER A 11 -6.54 21.03 -55.31
C SER A 11 -7.39 21.81 -54.30
N PHE A 12 -8.71 21.92 -54.50
CA PHE A 12 -9.66 22.41 -53.48
C PHE A 12 -11.12 21.99 -53.82
N ARG A 13 -11.75 21.27 -52.90
CA ARG A 13 -13.21 21.12 -52.56
C ARG A 13 -14.34 20.99 -53.62
N LEU A 14 -15.34 20.21 -53.17
CA LEU A 14 -16.78 20.17 -53.50
C LEU A 14 -17.28 19.58 -54.84
N ILE A 15 -18.22 18.63 -54.74
CA ILE A 15 -19.66 18.80 -55.11
C ILE A 15 -20.47 17.65 -54.46
N SER A 16 -21.80 17.82 -54.32
CA SER A 16 -22.69 17.03 -53.44
C SER A 16 -23.79 16.23 -54.18
N LEU A 17 -24.67 15.53 -53.43
CA LEU A 17 -26.16 15.70 -53.38
C LEU A 17 -27.06 14.44 -53.62
N PHE A 18 -28.18 14.36 -52.84
CA PHE A 18 -29.41 13.52 -53.01
C PHE A 18 -29.28 11.97 -52.78
N ILE A 19 -30.32 11.15 -52.43
CA ILE A 19 -31.81 11.22 -52.22
C ILE A 19 -32.25 9.96 -51.38
N VAL A 20 -33.39 9.76 -50.67
CA VAL A 20 -34.63 10.49 -50.27
C VAL A 20 -35.15 9.98 -48.87
N ALA A 21 -36.47 9.76 -48.62
CA ALA A 21 -37.08 9.44 -47.29
C ALA A 21 -38.43 8.66 -47.35
N PHE A 22 -39.19 8.63 -46.22
CA PHE A 22 -40.55 8.06 -45.93
C PHE A 22 -40.62 6.59 -45.43
N ALA A 23 -41.52 6.16 -44.50
CA ALA A 23 -42.61 6.83 -43.74
C ALA A 23 -42.99 6.11 -42.41
N MET A 24 -43.58 6.83 -41.44
CA MET A 24 -44.61 6.32 -40.48
C MET A 24 -45.44 7.51 -39.92
N THR A 25 -46.58 7.29 -39.26
CA THR A 25 -47.63 8.36 -39.15
C THR A 25 -48.57 8.31 -37.92
N ALA A 26 -48.73 9.48 -37.29
CA ALA A 26 -49.84 10.01 -36.46
C ALA A 26 -50.26 9.37 -35.11
N CYS A 27 -50.09 10.12 -34.01
CA CYS A 27 -51.14 10.77 -33.18
C CYS A 27 -50.55 11.26 -31.83
N GLY A 28 -50.88 12.45 -31.26
CA GLY A 28 -51.59 13.62 -31.80
C GLY A 28 -52.03 14.66 -30.74
N GLY A 29 -51.52 15.91 -30.83
CA GLY A 29 -51.97 17.09 -30.06
C GLY A 29 -51.15 17.43 -28.80
N GLY A 30 -50.94 18.70 -28.41
CA GLY A 30 -51.22 19.97 -29.11
C GLY A 30 -50.93 21.25 -28.28
N GLY A 31 -50.59 22.35 -28.96
CA GLY A 31 -50.26 23.69 -28.40
C GLY A 31 -48.73 23.91 -28.21
N SER A 32 -48.01 24.88 -28.80
CA SER A 32 -48.17 26.35 -29.00
C SER A 32 -47.81 27.17 -27.75
N THR A 33 -46.89 28.15 -27.76
CA THR A 33 -46.45 29.06 -28.85
C THR A 33 -44.98 29.54 -28.77
N GLU A 34 -44.38 29.78 -29.95
CA GLU A 34 -43.44 30.88 -30.33
C GLU A 34 -42.06 31.09 -29.65
N THR A 35 -41.00 30.87 -30.46
CA THR A 35 -39.77 31.70 -30.69
C THR A 35 -38.94 32.24 -29.51
N THR A 36 -37.59 32.27 -29.53
CA THR A 36 -36.68 32.48 -30.68
C THR A 36 -35.28 31.90 -30.40
N GLU A 37 -34.54 31.50 -31.44
CA GLU A 37 -33.11 31.12 -31.34
C GLU A 37 -32.19 32.34 -31.33
N VAL A 38 -31.10 32.28 -30.54
CA VAL A 38 -29.87 33.09 -30.72
C VAL A 38 -28.67 32.23 -30.34
N GLU A 39 -27.75 31.97 -31.28
CA GLU A 39 -26.43 31.39 -30.97
C GLU A 39 -25.56 32.43 -30.24
N VAL A 40 -24.95 32.04 -29.11
CA VAL A 40 -23.82 32.75 -28.51
C VAL A 40 -22.79 31.72 -28.07
N LEU A 41 -21.54 31.90 -28.51
CA LEU A 41 -20.40 31.07 -28.11
C LEU A 41 -20.01 31.38 -26.65
N PRO A 42 -19.79 30.38 -25.79
CA PRO A 42 -19.35 30.62 -24.42
C PRO A 42 -17.87 31.02 -24.38
N THR A 43 -17.59 32.21 -23.85
CA THR A 43 -16.28 32.55 -23.29
C THR A 43 -16.23 32.11 -21.82
N PRO A 44 -15.06 31.74 -21.26
CA PRO A 44 -14.94 31.42 -19.84
C PRO A 44 -15.34 32.60 -18.97
N VAL A 45 -15.96 32.31 -17.82
CA VAL A 45 -16.23 33.29 -16.76
C VAL A 45 -15.31 32.98 -15.59
N GLU A 46 -14.45 33.94 -15.22
CA GLU A 46 -13.72 33.90 -13.95
C GLU A 46 -14.73 34.07 -12.82
N ASN A 47 -14.95 33.03 -12.01
CA ASN A 47 -15.86 33.11 -10.86
C ASN A 47 -15.09 33.48 -9.59
N THR A 48 -14.80 34.76 -9.42
CA THR A 48 -14.31 35.30 -8.14
C THR A 48 -15.49 35.49 -7.19
N ASP A 49 -15.75 34.52 -6.34
CA ASP A 49 -16.63 34.70 -5.18
C ASP A 49 -15.80 34.72 -3.89
N ASN A 50 -16.17 35.59 -2.96
CA ASN A 50 -15.34 35.94 -1.81
C ASN A 50 -16.21 36.57 -0.71
N SER A 51 -16.12 36.05 0.51
CA SER A 51 -16.89 36.39 1.73
C SER A 51 -18.41 36.13 1.72
N GLU A 52 -18.85 35.28 2.65
CA GLU A 52 -19.96 35.64 3.54
C GLU A 52 -19.41 35.74 4.98
N ASP A 53 -19.60 36.90 5.60
CA ASP A 53 -19.40 37.16 7.03
C ASP A 53 -20.79 37.31 7.67
N LYS A 54 -21.04 36.59 8.78
CA LYS A 54 -22.21 36.80 9.66
C LYS A 54 -21.87 36.52 11.13
N THR A 55 -21.38 37.54 11.82
CA THR A 55 -21.60 37.67 13.27
C THR A 55 -23.08 37.91 13.57
N ASP A 56 -23.63 37.32 14.63
CA ASP A 56 -24.63 37.99 15.48
C ASP A 56 -24.75 37.34 16.87
N THR A 57 -25.28 38.07 17.85
CA THR A 57 -25.10 37.77 19.30
C THR A 57 -26.39 37.70 20.11
N GLU A 58 -26.36 36.85 21.14
CA GLU A 58 -27.18 36.84 22.37
C GLU A 58 -28.72 36.65 22.27
N GLY A 59 -29.20 35.72 23.10
CA GLY A 59 -30.60 35.57 23.51
C GLY A 59 -30.66 34.68 24.76
N SER A 60 -31.27 35.15 25.84
CA SER A 60 -31.28 34.48 27.15
C SER A 60 -32.61 33.80 27.49
N ASP A 61 -32.66 33.20 28.69
CA ASP A 61 -33.84 32.63 29.37
C ASP A 61 -34.25 31.21 28.90
N GLY A 62 -34.57 30.26 29.78
CA GLY A 62 -34.48 30.28 31.25
C GLY A 62 -35.11 29.06 31.95
N GLU A 63 -34.76 28.91 33.23
CA GLU A 63 -35.36 28.05 34.27
C GLU A 63 -35.17 26.51 34.20
N GLN A 64 -35.22 25.92 35.40
CA GLN A 64 -34.84 24.55 35.77
C GLN A 64 -36.09 23.67 35.95
N GLU A 65 -35.95 22.35 35.82
CA GLU A 65 -36.53 21.42 36.81
C GLU A 65 -35.49 20.34 37.18
N ASN A 66 -35.51 19.90 38.44
CA ASN A 66 -34.69 18.80 38.95
C ASN A 66 -35.53 17.52 39.01
N ALA A 67 -34.95 16.38 38.60
CA ALA A 67 -35.43 15.06 38.99
C ALA A 67 -34.23 14.17 39.36
N ASP A 68 -34.11 13.85 40.65
CA ASP A 68 -33.27 12.77 41.15
C ASP A 68 -34.07 11.46 41.00
N ASP A 69 -33.61 10.57 40.13
CA ASP A 69 -34.10 9.19 40.03
C ASP A 69 -32.91 8.25 39.85
N THR A 70 -32.31 7.87 40.97
CA THR A 70 -31.28 6.83 41.03
C THR A 70 -31.91 5.45 41.22
N THR A 71 -31.33 4.45 40.54
CA THR A 71 -31.73 3.02 40.52
C THR A 71 -32.86 2.62 39.56
N ASN A 72 -32.49 2.34 38.29
CA ASN A 72 -32.70 1.02 37.65
C ASN A 72 -32.06 1.00 36.24
N LEU A 73 -30.93 0.31 36.11
CA LEU A 73 -30.41 -0.21 34.83
C LEU A 73 -30.30 -1.74 34.95
N PRO A 74 -30.51 -2.50 33.87
CA PRO A 74 -30.46 -3.96 33.92
C PRO A 74 -29.02 -4.47 34.16
N GLU A 75 -28.91 -5.64 34.80
CA GLU A 75 -27.65 -6.35 35.01
C GLU A 75 -27.01 -6.69 33.64
N GLY A 76 -25.75 -6.30 33.42
CA GLY A 76 -25.05 -6.54 32.15
C GLY A 76 -23.67 -5.89 32.03
N ASN A 77 -23.51 -4.63 32.46
CA ASN A 77 -22.19 -3.98 32.50
C ASN A 77 -21.56 -4.11 33.89
N ILE A 78 -20.65 -5.06 34.03
CA ILE A 78 -19.67 -5.12 35.11
C ILE A 78 -18.29 -5.20 34.43
N ASP A 79 -17.33 -4.51 35.04
CA ASP A 79 -15.90 -4.48 34.76
C ASP A 79 -15.27 -4.66 36.15
N THR A 80 -14.66 -5.82 36.40
CA THR A 80 -14.32 -6.29 37.75
C THR A 80 -12.91 -5.92 38.19
N ASP A 81 -11.94 -5.77 37.27
CA ASP A 81 -10.57 -5.34 37.58
C ASP A 81 -10.29 -3.86 37.24
N ASN A 82 -11.19 -3.19 36.50
CA ASN A 82 -11.13 -1.80 36.10
C ASN A 82 -10.00 -1.52 35.07
N ASP A 83 -9.87 -2.37 34.06
CA ASP A 83 -9.00 -2.15 32.89
C ASP A 83 -9.67 -1.32 31.76
N GLY A 84 -11.01 -1.29 31.71
CA GLY A 84 -11.82 -0.62 30.69
C GLY A 84 -12.60 -1.56 29.76
N ILE A 85 -12.48 -2.87 29.93
CA ILE A 85 -13.21 -3.93 29.23
C ILE A 85 -14.25 -4.52 30.20
N LEU A 86 -15.42 -4.92 29.68
CA LEU A 86 -16.48 -5.53 30.50
C LEU A 86 -16.21 -7.03 30.69
N ASP A 87 -16.59 -7.60 31.84
CA ASP A 87 -16.54 -9.05 32.22
C ASP A 87 -17.18 -10.03 31.19
N THR A 88 -17.83 -9.51 30.15
CA THR A 88 -18.49 -10.24 29.06
C THR A 88 -17.71 -10.25 27.75
N VAL A 89 -16.59 -9.52 27.70
CA VAL A 89 -15.68 -9.32 26.56
C VAL A 89 -14.23 -9.55 27.01
N ASP A 90 -13.93 -9.20 28.26
CA ASP A 90 -12.71 -9.55 28.99
C ASP A 90 -12.50 -11.07 29.05
N GLN A 91 -11.26 -11.48 28.81
CA GLN A 91 -10.75 -12.85 28.83
C GLN A 91 -9.53 -12.99 29.77
N CYS A 92 -9.17 -11.91 30.47
CA CYS A 92 -7.93 -11.68 31.21
C CYS A 92 -8.16 -11.03 32.59
N SER A 93 -9.33 -11.24 33.21
CA SER A 93 -9.93 -10.79 34.51
C SER A 93 -9.09 -10.57 35.78
N ASP A 94 -7.79 -10.77 35.69
CA ASP A 94 -6.80 -10.65 36.75
C ASP A 94 -5.77 -9.54 36.38
N SER A 95 -6.12 -8.63 35.46
CA SER A 95 -5.22 -7.62 34.92
C SER A 95 -4.89 -6.57 35.98
N LEU A 96 -3.76 -5.87 35.79
CA LEU A 96 -3.37 -4.79 36.70
C LEU A 96 -3.96 -3.48 36.21
N ALA A 97 -4.99 -2.99 36.90
CA ALA A 97 -5.62 -1.70 36.63
C ALA A 97 -4.58 -0.60 36.29
N ASN A 98 -4.82 0.13 35.19
CA ASN A 98 -3.92 1.10 34.53
C ASN A 98 -2.75 0.52 33.70
N VAL A 99 -2.76 -0.76 33.34
CA VAL A 99 -1.96 -1.30 32.22
C VAL A 99 -2.75 -1.10 30.90
N ILE A 100 -2.07 -0.91 29.76
CA ILE A 100 -2.75 -0.94 28.45
C ILE A 100 -3.17 -2.37 28.18
N VAL A 101 -4.47 -2.57 27.93
CA VAL A 101 -5.04 -3.85 27.52
C VAL A 101 -5.46 -3.84 26.07
N ASP A 102 -5.48 -5.01 25.46
CA ASP A 102 -5.95 -5.23 24.09
C ASP A 102 -7.49 -5.21 24.01
N SER A 103 -8.07 -5.70 22.91
CA SER A 103 -9.53 -5.76 22.74
C SER A 103 -10.25 -6.82 23.60
N VAL A 104 -9.53 -7.60 24.42
CA VAL A 104 -10.06 -8.69 25.26
C VAL A 104 -9.50 -8.68 26.70
N GLY A 105 -8.96 -7.53 27.15
CA GLY A 105 -8.50 -7.32 28.54
C GLY A 105 -7.06 -7.77 28.83
N CYS A 106 -6.31 -8.19 27.80
CA CYS A 106 -4.98 -8.76 28.00
C CYS A 106 -3.87 -7.70 27.86
N ALA A 107 -2.93 -7.69 28.81
CA ALA A 107 -1.91 -6.65 28.96
C ALA A 107 -0.89 -6.57 27.80
N VAL A 108 -0.67 -5.36 27.29
CA VAL A 108 0.28 -5.02 26.23
C VAL A 108 1.54 -4.35 26.82
N LEU A 109 2.72 -4.77 26.34
CA LEU A 109 4.02 -4.22 26.72
C LEU A 109 4.81 -3.82 25.46
N ASP A 110 4.92 -2.52 25.20
CA ASP A 110 5.84 -1.98 24.18
C ASP A 110 7.24 -1.71 24.78
N GLN A 111 8.29 -1.73 23.97
CA GLN A 111 9.70 -1.58 24.39
C GLN A 111 10.45 -0.61 23.47
N PHE A 112 11.14 0.36 24.07
CA PHE A 112 12.11 1.19 23.37
C PHE A 112 13.30 0.35 22.88
N LEU A 113 14.02 0.85 21.87
CA LEU A 113 15.20 0.21 21.30
C LEU A 113 16.38 1.19 21.27
N GLU A 114 17.07 1.40 22.40
CA GLU A 114 18.28 2.24 22.39
C GLU A 114 19.52 1.54 21.81
N VAL A 115 19.49 0.21 21.73
CA VAL A 115 20.62 -0.60 21.24
C VAL A 115 20.12 -1.69 20.30
N ALA A 116 20.82 -1.89 19.19
CA ALA A 116 20.56 -2.95 18.21
C ALA A 116 21.88 -3.61 17.77
N VAL A 117 21.80 -4.55 16.82
CA VAL A 117 22.92 -5.38 16.36
C VAL A 117 23.23 -5.11 14.89
N ASN A 118 24.51 -5.01 14.53
CA ASN A 118 24.97 -5.05 13.14
C ASN A 118 26.36 -5.71 13.08
N ASP A 119 26.61 -6.62 12.12
CA ASP A 119 27.91 -7.31 11.95
C ASP A 119 28.48 -7.95 13.24
N SER A 120 27.62 -8.55 14.09
CA SER A 120 27.99 -9.07 15.43
C SER A 120 28.60 -8.01 16.38
N LYS A 121 28.21 -6.74 16.22
CA LYS A 121 28.57 -5.60 17.07
C LYS A 121 27.29 -4.90 17.54
N LEU A 122 27.40 -4.12 18.60
CA LEU A 122 26.34 -3.20 18.99
C LEU A 122 26.38 -1.92 18.15
N VAL A 123 25.20 -1.52 17.70
CA VAL A 123 24.90 -0.21 17.15
C VAL A 123 23.80 0.43 17.99
N ALA A 124 23.63 1.74 17.88
CA ALA A 124 22.47 2.43 18.43
C ALA A 124 21.19 1.92 17.76
N GLY A 125 20.16 1.64 18.56
CA GLY A 125 18.86 1.16 18.08
C GLY A 125 17.99 2.27 17.51
N ALA A 126 16.72 1.94 17.23
CA ALA A 126 15.78 2.83 16.53
C ALA A 126 15.47 4.14 17.31
N ASP A 127 15.36 4.07 18.63
CA ASP A 127 14.97 5.21 19.50
C ASP A 127 16.17 5.97 20.07
N ALA A 128 17.37 5.49 19.77
CA ALA A 128 18.61 6.13 20.16
C ALA A 128 18.87 7.42 19.35
N SER A 129 19.51 8.41 19.96
CA SER A 129 19.79 9.72 19.35
C SER A 129 20.64 9.73 18.05
N LYS A 130 21.19 8.59 17.62
CA LYS A 130 21.79 8.37 16.30
C LYS A 130 21.64 6.89 15.87
N PRO A 131 20.50 6.45 15.31
CA PRO A 131 20.28 5.04 14.98
C PRO A 131 21.32 4.47 14.00
N GLY A 132 21.71 3.21 14.18
CA GLY A 132 22.68 2.50 13.33
C GLY A 132 24.15 2.88 13.52
N TYR A 133 24.48 3.89 14.34
CA TYR A 133 25.87 4.25 14.60
C TYR A 133 26.56 3.21 15.51
N THR A 134 27.81 2.89 15.19
CA THR A 134 28.66 1.97 15.96
C THR A 134 28.76 2.37 17.43
N LEU A 135 28.55 1.43 18.35
CA LEU A 135 28.71 1.66 19.78
C LEU A 135 30.05 1.15 20.31
N TYR A 136 30.63 1.97 21.18
CA TYR A 136 31.94 1.77 21.78
C TYR A 136 31.83 1.62 23.29
N VAL A 137 32.78 0.90 23.87
CA VAL A 137 32.98 0.82 25.33
C VAL A 137 34.37 1.33 25.70
N TYR A 138 34.46 1.92 26.90
CA TYR A 138 35.74 2.38 27.43
C TYR A 138 36.39 1.32 28.32
N ALA A 139 37.69 1.09 28.14
CA ALA A 139 38.47 0.17 28.96
C ALA A 139 38.58 0.62 30.43
N SER A 140 38.46 1.92 30.71
CA SER A 140 38.50 2.44 32.09
C SER A 140 37.16 2.35 32.83
N ASP A 141 36.06 2.01 32.14
CA ASP A 141 34.76 1.82 32.78
C ASP A 141 34.70 0.44 33.46
N SER A 142 34.62 0.46 34.79
CA SER A 142 34.31 -0.72 35.61
C SER A 142 32.81 -1.03 35.55
N SER A 143 32.46 -2.31 35.44
CA SER A 143 31.07 -2.75 35.41
C SER A 143 30.26 -2.24 36.60
N ASN A 144 29.03 -1.78 36.33
CA ASN A 144 28.01 -1.40 37.31
C ASN A 144 28.37 -0.26 38.29
N ASN A 145 29.37 0.58 37.98
CA ASN A 145 29.79 1.70 38.85
C ASN A 145 29.78 3.07 38.16
N GLY A 146 28.87 3.24 37.18
CA GLY A 146 28.71 4.45 36.39
C GLY A 146 29.80 4.67 35.33
N SER A 147 29.63 5.74 34.55
CA SER A 147 30.58 6.15 33.51
C SER A 147 31.81 6.86 34.08
N ALA A 148 33.01 6.49 33.63
CA ALA A 148 34.22 7.30 33.82
C ALA A 148 34.27 8.49 32.84
N CYS A 149 33.68 8.36 31.64
CA CYS A 149 33.63 9.41 30.61
C CYS A 149 32.52 10.45 30.88
N ASN A 150 32.92 11.53 31.54
CA ASN A 150 32.05 12.67 31.89
C ASN A 150 32.64 13.97 31.32
N ASP A 151 31.89 15.06 31.39
CA ASP A 151 32.34 16.41 31.02
C ASP A 151 32.94 16.45 29.59
N GLY A 152 34.13 17.04 29.41
CA GLY A 152 34.83 17.12 28.12
C GLY A 152 35.20 15.77 27.47
N CYS A 153 35.09 14.64 28.19
CA CYS A 153 35.18 13.32 27.58
C CYS A 153 33.93 13.02 26.75
N ALA A 154 32.74 13.29 27.31
CA ALA A 154 31.45 13.03 26.68
C ALA A 154 31.18 13.89 25.43
N VAL A 155 31.93 14.98 25.23
CA VAL A 155 31.91 15.77 23.99
C VAL A 155 32.50 15.00 22.81
N ASN A 156 33.46 14.10 23.06
CA ASN A 156 34.10 13.26 22.04
C ASN A 156 33.53 11.83 21.99
N TRP A 157 32.97 11.39 23.11
CA TRP A 157 32.30 10.09 23.26
C TRP A 157 30.91 10.28 23.89
N PRO A 158 29.90 10.76 23.13
CA PRO A 158 28.58 10.99 23.68
C PRO A 158 27.95 9.70 24.19
N PRO A 159 27.30 9.68 25.37
CA PRO A 159 26.65 8.49 25.90
C PRO A 159 25.39 8.13 25.09
N VAL A 160 25.09 6.83 25.01
CA VAL A 160 23.74 6.36 24.64
C VAL A 160 22.85 6.58 25.85
N LEU A 161 21.98 7.58 25.82
CA LEU A 161 21.09 7.92 26.93
C LEU A 161 19.81 7.06 26.87
N VAL A 162 19.26 6.77 28.06
CA VAL A 162 18.05 5.97 28.29
C VAL A 162 16.98 6.87 28.90
N SER A 163 15.72 6.77 28.45
CA SER A 163 14.67 7.74 28.81
C SER A 163 13.59 7.22 29.77
N ASP A 164 13.32 5.93 29.73
CA ASP A 164 12.27 5.20 30.48
C ASP A 164 12.78 4.53 31.77
N ASN A 165 14.09 4.61 32.02
CA ASN A 165 14.92 3.89 33.00
C ASN A 165 15.45 2.49 32.59
N THR A 166 15.08 1.92 31.44
CA THR A 166 15.36 0.52 31.06
C THR A 166 16.01 0.41 29.68
N ALA A 167 17.35 0.35 29.65
CA ALA A 167 18.10 0.12 28.41
C ALA A 167 17.61 -1.15 27.70
N THR A 168 17.04 -1.00 26.49
CA THR A 168 16.33 -2.08 25.78
C THR A 168 16.76 -2.23 24.31
N GLY A 169 16.38 -3.36 23.70
CA GLY A 169 16.68 -3.72 22.30
C GLY A 169 17.73 -4.80 22.05
N VAL A 170 18.54 -5.20 23.04
CA VAL A 170 19.35 -6.44 23.00
C VAL A 170 19.46 -7.10 24.39
N ASP A 171 19.80 -8.39 24.43
CA ASP A 171 20.04 -9.12 25.68
C ASP A 171 21.20 -8.54 26.50
N ASN A 172 21.19 -8.73 27.83
CA ASN A 172 22.25 -8.31 28.75
C ASN A 172 22.53 -6.79 28.80
N LEU A 173 21.56 -5.96 28.37
CA LEU A 173 21.55 -4.53 28.70
C LEU A 173 21.24 -4.30 30.17
N THR A 174 21.78 -3.20 30.69
CA THR A 174 21.47 -2.62 31.99
C THR A 174 21.56 -1.10 31.91
N THR A 175 20.88 -0.39 32.79
CA THR A 175 20.95 1.07 32.88
C THR A 175 21.96 1.49 33.94
N VAL A 176 22.83 2.45 33.63
CA VAL A 176 23.76 3.08 34.60
C VAL A 176 23.44 4.55 34.82
N VAL A 177 23.51 4.99 36.08
CA VAL A 177 23.36 6.40 36.45
C VAL A 177 24.70 7.13 36.23
N ARG A 178 24.66 8.24 35.49
CA ARG A 178 25.80 9.12 35.23
C ARG A 178 25.94 10.19 36.33
N LYS A 179 27.10 10.85 36.43
CA LYS A 179 27.37 11.86 37.48
C LYS A 179 26.50 13.12 37.37
N ASP A 180 26.03 13.40 36.16
CA ASP A 180 25.10 14.47 35.81
C ASP A 180 23.63 14.13 36.16
N GLY A 181 23.35 12.89 36.60
CA GLY A 181 22.02 12.39 36.93
C GLY A 181 21.27 11.76 35.76
N THR A 182 21.81 11.81 34.53
CA THR A 182 21.21 11.15 33.37
C THR A 182 21.44 9.65 33.40
N LEU A 183 20.60 8.90 32.69
CA LEU A 183 20.69 7.45 32.56
C LEU A 183 21.32 7.07 31.22
N GLN A 184 22.16 6.04 31.23
CA GLN A 184 22.93 5.60 30.07
C GLN A 184 22.83 4.08 29.90
N ALA A 185 22.69 3.62 28.65
CA ALA A 185 22.66 2.21 28.31
C ALA A 185 24.03 1.57 28.55
N ALA A 186 24.05 0.35 29.07
CA ALA A 186 25.26 -0.40 29.36
C ALA A 186 25.08 -1.88 29.01
N TYR A 187 25.96 -2.44 28.17
CA TYR A 187 25.95 -3.86 27.84
C TYR A 187 26.87 -4.64 28.76
N ASN A 188 26.38 -5.72 29.37
CA ASN A 188 27.10 -6.47 30.41
C ASN A 188 27.66 -5.55 31.53
N GLY A 189 26.92 -4.48 31.85
CA GLY A 189 27.31 -3.47 32.84
C GLY A 189 28.38 -2.47 32.41
N LYS A 190 28.85 -2.51 31.15
CA LYS A 190 29.76 -1.50 30.57
C LYS A 190 28.98 -0.42 29.82
N PRO A 191 29.12 0.88 30.15
CA PRO A 191 28.38 1.95 29.49
C PRO A 191 28.71 2.05 27.99
N LEU A 192 27.70 2.33 27.17
CA LEU A 192 27.77 2.42 25.71
C LEU A 192 27.81 3.89 25.24
N TYR A 193 28.61 4.15 24.21
CA TYR A 193 28.85 5.50 23.70
C TYR A 193 28.96 5.53 22.18
N TYR A 194 28.58 6.65 21.58
CA TYR A 194 28.93 7.04 20.24
C TYR A 194 30.37 7.58 20.18
N PHE A 195 30.90 7.80 18.97
CA PHE A 195 32.10 8.59 18.74
C PHE A 195 31.76 9.86 17.94
N SER A 196 32.39 11.00 18.29
CA SER A 196 32.03 12.31 17.71
C SER A 196 32.53 12.54 16.27
N LEU A 197 33.48 11.72 15.80
CA LEU A 197 34.03 11.82 14.44
C LEU A 197 33.43 10.79 13.47
N ASP A 198 32.61 9.85 13.95
CA ASP A 198 31.78 9.04 13.05
C ASP A 198 30.64 9.94 12.53
N ASN A 199 30.60 10.15 11.21
CA ASN A 199 29.66 11.02 10.51
C ASN A 199 28.59 10.25 9.73
N ALA A 200 28.72 8.93 9.63
CA ALA A 200 27.77 8.04 8.98
C ALA A 200 27.62 6.70 9.72
N VAL A 201 26.50 6.02 9.46
CA VAL A 201 26.21 4.66 9.94
C VAL A 201 27.32 3.69 9.51
N GLY A 202 27.70 2.77 10.40
CA GLY A 202 28.76 1.78 10.16
C GLY A 202 30.20 2.32 10.16
N GLU A 203 30.43 3.64 10.30
CA GLU A 203 31.77 4.17 10.55
C GLU A 203 32.31 3.66 11.89
N GLN A 204 33.62 3.37 11.92
CA GLN A 204 34.30 2.66 13.01
C GLN A 204 35.56 3.43 13.47
N GLN A 205 35.58 4.76 13.33
CA GLN A 205 36.77 5.59 13.54
C GLN A 205 37.23 5.65 15.01
N GLY A 206 36.35 5.28 15.95
CA GLY A 206 36.68 5.18 17.37
C GLY A 206 37.42 3.89 17.77
N SER A 207 37.49 2.89 16.88
CA SER A 207 38.06 1.58 17.22
C SER A 207 39.54 1.70 17.62
N ARG A 208 39.87 1.13 18.79
CA ARG A 208 41.23 1.06 19.39
C ARG A 208 41.87 2.42 19.72
N VAL A 209 41.08 3.50 19.75
CA VAL A 209 41.56 4.84 20.09
C VAL A 209 41.67 4.99 21.61
N ASN A 210 42.88 5.17 22.15
CA ASN A 210 43.12 5.55 23.55
C ASN A 210 42.40 4.70 24.64
N GLY A 211 42.17 3.41 24.38
CA GLY A 211 41.46 2.51 25.29
C GLY A 211 39.94 2.43 25.08
N TRP A 212 39.43 3.00 23.99
CA TRP A 212 38.10 2.74 23.45
C TRP A 212 38.18 1.63 22.38
N ASP A 213 37.17 0.77 22.30
CA ASP A 213 36.98 -0.12 21.15
C ASP A 213 35.48 -0.45 20.95
N ILE A 214 35.16 -1.00 19.79
CA ILE A 214 33.79 -1.40 19.41
C ILE A 214 33.29 -2.49 20.37
N GLN A 215 32.02 -2.42 20.79
CA GLN A 215 31.42 -3.48 21.61
C GLN A 215 30.87 -4.62 20.72
N PRO A 216 31.44 -5.85 20.78
CA PRO A 216 30.86 -7.01 20.11
C PRO A 216 29.57 -7.48 20.78
N TYR A 217 28.72 -8.17 20.01
CA TYR A 217 27.49 -8.82 20.48
C TYR A 217 27.51 -10.33 20.20
N THR A 218 26.78 -11.08 21.03
CA THR A 218 26.44 -12.48 20.79
C THR A 218 25.02 -12.69 21.30
N GLN A 219 24.11 -13.08 20.41
CA GLN A 219 22.68 -13.22 20.69
C GLN A 219 22.39 -14.42 21.61
N VAL A 220 21.38 -14.29 22.48
CA VAL A 220 20.96 -15.35 23.40
C VAL A 220 19.43 -15.40 23.47
N ASN A 221 18.77 -15.91 22.42
CA ASN A 221 17.31 -16.05 22.34
C ASN A 221 16.74 -16.64 23.65
N THR A 222 15.86 -15.88 24.29
CA THR A 222 15.42 -16.17 25.66
C THR A 222 14.25 -17.16 25.70
N PHE A 223 13.31 -17.06 24.76
CA PHE A 223 12.25 -18.04 24.51
C PHE A 223 12.53 -18.93 23.29
N GLU A 224 11.79 -20.03 23.15
CA GLU A 224 11.91 -21.06 22.10
C GLU A 224 10.67 -21.98 22.17
N GLU A 225 9.56 -21.58 21.55
CA GLU A 225 8.31 -22.34 21.46
C GLU A 225 8.43 -23.49 20.45
N VAL A 226 9.26 -23.29 19.42
CA VAL A 226 9.51 -24.23 18.33
C VAL A 226 11.01 -24.47 18.19
N SER A 227 11.37 -25.72 17.95
CA SER A 227 12.75 -26.17 17.71
C SER A 227 12.71 -27.25 16.63
N ASP A 228 13.86 -27.77 16.20
CA ASP A 228 13.93 -28.79 15.16
C ASP A 228 14.71 -30.04 15.60
N ASN A 229 14.47 -31.16 14.92
CA ASN A 229 15.21 -32.41 15.11
C ASN A 229 16.11 -32.80 13.91
N GLY A 230 16.47 -31.83 13.07
CA GLY A 230 17.22 -31.96 11.83
C GLY A 230 16.39 -32.41 10.62
N VAL A 231 15.07 -32.58 10.80
CA VAL A 231 14.11 -32.99 9.75
C VAL A 231 12.70 -32.42 10.00
N ASN A 232 12.21 -32.47 11.24
CA ASN A 232 10.85 -32.09 11.61
C ASN A 232 10.86 -31.03 12.70
N LEU A 233 9.81 -30.20 12.73
CA LEU A 233 9.55 -29.33 13.87
C LEU A 233 9.15 -30.14 15.11
N VAL A 234 9.63 -29.66 16.24
CA VAL A 234 9.25 -30.11 17.58
C VAL A 234 8.96 -28.89 18.45
N ALA A 235 8.17 -29.07 19.51
CA ALA A 235 8.01 -28.06 20.53
C ALA A 235 9.38 -27.75 21.18
N GLY A 236 9.75 -26.47 21.30
CA GLY A 236 11.04 -26.04 21.81
C GLY A 236 11.18 -26.09 23.33
N LYS A 237 12.32 -25.65 23.86
CA LYS A 237 12.67 -25.79 25.30
C LYS A 237 11.66 -25.15 26.27
N ASP A 238 10.98 -24.08 25.87
CA ASP A 238 10.07 -23.31 26.75
C ASP A 238 8.59 -23.59 26.48
N ALA A 239 8.30 -24.39 25.44
CA ALA A 239 6.96 -24.85 25.09
C ALA A 239 6.33 -25.76 26.16
N SER A 240 5.01 -25.93 26.09
CA SER A 240 4.24 -26.72 27.07
C SER A 240 4.65 -28.20 27.16
N ASN A 241 5.10 -28.82 26.07
CA ASN A 241 5.61 -30.20 26.04
C ASN A 241 6.87 -30.30 25.17
N PRO A 242 8.07 -29.92 25.68
CA PRO A 242 9.29 -29.83 24.88
C PRO A 242 9.69 -31.15 24.21
N GLY A 243 10.11 -31.07 22.95
CA GLY A 243 10.57 -32.18 22.11
C GLY A 243 9.47 -33.05 21.49
N PHE A 244 8.18 -32.77 21.74
CA PHE A 244 7.08 -33.45 21.04
C PHE A 244 7.00 -32.96 19.59
N THR A 245 6.71 -33.88 18.65
CA THR A 245 6.57 -33.52 17.23
C THR A 245 5.34 -32.63 17.00
N LEU A 246 5.51 -31.64 16.13
CA LEU A 246 4.45 -30.71 15.76
C LEU A 246 3.82 -31.10 14.42
N TYR A 247 2.52 -30.83 14.32
CA TYR A 247 1.67 -31.20 13.20
C TYR A 247 0.95 -29.97 12.63
N VAL A 248 0.58 -30.05 11.36
CA VAL A 248 -0.30 -29.10 10.65
C VAL A 248 -1.53 -29.83 10.10
N PHE A 249 -2.61 -29.07 9.87
CA PHE A 249 -3.88 -29.59 9.35
C PHE A 249 -4.11 -29.14 7.91
N ALA A 250 -4.50 -30.07 7.03
CA ALA A 250 -4.76 -29.80 5.61
C ALA A 250 -5.96 -28.87 5.36
N ASN A 251 -6.84 -28.68 6.35
CA ASN A 251 -7.96 -27.73 6.27
C ASN A 251 -7.60 -26.32 6.79
N ASP A 252 -6.42 -26.14 7.39
CA ASP A 252 -5.96 -24.81 7.80
C ASP A 252 -5.35 -24.10 6.58
N LEU A 253 -5.99 -23.01 6.15
CA LEU A 253 -5.49 -22.13 5.11
C LEU A 253 -4.32 -21.28 5.66
N ILE A 254 -3.36 -20.96 4.79
CA ILE A 254 -2.19 -20.15 5.15
C ILE A 254 -2.67 -18.75 5.58
N ASN A 255 -2.24 -18.29 6.76
CA ASN A 255 -2.57 -16.98 7.35
C ASN A 255 -4.08 -16.69 7.55
N ASP A 256 -4.95 -17.71 7.62
CA ASP A 256 -6.41 -17.55 7.87
C ASP A 256 -6.83 -18.07 9.27
N GLY A 257 -5.87 -18.21 10.19
CA GLY A 257 -6.08 -18.74 11.54
C GLY A 257 -6.18 -20.27 11.62
N SER A 258 -6.84 -20.76 12.67
CA SER A 258 -7.03 -22.19 12.93
C SER A 258 -8.45 -22.64 12.55
N ALA A 259 -8.60 -23.67 11.72
CA ALA A 259 -9.88 -24.36 11.54
C ALA A 259 -10.12 -25.41 12.65
N CYS A 260 -9.06 -25.87 13.32
CA CYS A 260 -9.15 -26.83 14.43
C CYS A 260 -9.46 -26.16 15.78
N ASN A 261 -10.73 -25.82 15.99
CA ASN A 261 -11.23 -25.21 17.22
C ASN A 261 -12.06 -26.16 18.10
N GLY A 262 -12.21 -25.81 19.38
CA GLY A 262 -13.08 -26.50 20.34
C GLY A 262 -12.83 -28.00 20.43
N GLY A 263 -13.82 -28.82 20.04
CA GLY A 263 -13.71 -30.29 20.07
C GLY A 263 -12.59 -30.88 19.20
N CYS A 264 -12.08 -30.14 18.21
CA CYS A 264 -10.90 -30.55 17.45
C CYS A 264 -9.62 -30.40 18.30
N ALA A 265 -9.44 -29.24 18.93
CA ALA A 265 -8.29 -28.90 19.78
C ALA A 265 -8.13 -29.82 21.01
N LEU A 266 -9.20 -30.51 21.44
CA LEU A 266 -9.12 -31.54 22.48
C LEU A 266 -8.33 -32.80 22.05
N ASN A 267 -8.16 -33.03 20.75
CA ASN A 267 -7.38 -34.15 20.20
C ASN A 267 -6.06 -33.67 19.59
N TRP A 268 -6.03 -32.41 19.13
CA TRP A 268 -4.89 -31.73 18.55
C TRP A 268 -4.64 -30.40 19.28
N PRO A 269 -4.03 -30.41 20.49
CA PRO A 269 -3.84 -29.18 21.27
C PRO A 269 -2.96 -28.19 20.50
N PRO A 270 -3.31 -26.90 20.40
CA PRO A 270 -2.48 -25.90 19.73
C PRO A 270 -1.15 -25.70 20.49
N LEU A 271 -0.08 -25.39 19.76
CA LEU A 271 1.13 -24.83 20.35
C LEU A 271 0.90 -23.34 20.62
N LEU A 272 0.66 -22.97 21.88
CA LEU A 272 0.39 -21.58 22.26
C LEU A 272 1.67 -20.76 22.42
N VAL A 273 1.56 -19.46 22.14
CA VAL A 273 2.60 -18.43 22.26
C VAL A 273 2.24 -17.51 23.42
N THR A 274 3.21 -17.15 24.27
CA THR A 274 2.95 -16.39 25.52
C THR A 274 3.58 -14.99 25.57
N ASP A 275 4.42 -14.66 24.60
CA ASP A 275 5.20 -13.41 24.47
C ASP A 275 4.89 -12.67 23.16
N LEU A 276 3.72 -12.97 22.57
CA LEU A 276 3.21 -12.48 21.28
C LEU A 276 3.94 -12.99 20.02
N VAL A 277 5.19 -13.45 20.10
CA VAL A 277 6.02 -13.77 18.92
C VAL A 277 6.54 -15.21 18.98
N ALA A 278 5.97 -16.11 18.15
CA ALA A 278 6.44 -17.48 18.03
C ALA A 278 7.95 -17.54 17.68
N SER A 279 8.76 -18.19 18.53
CA SER A 279 10.21 -18.13 18.45
C SER A 279 10.91 -19.50 18.42
N GLY A 280 12.18 -19.49 17.96
CA GLY A 280 13.13 -20.60 18.11
C GLY A 280 13.68 -21.18 16.80
N VAL A 281 12.91 -21.11 15.70
CA VAL A 281 13.36 -21.41 14.33
C VAL A 281 12.93 -20.30 13.36
N ASP A 282 13.45 -20.32 12.13
CA ASP A 282 13.03 -19.38 11.08
C ASP A 282 11.61 -19.70 10.54
N ASN A 283 11.03 -18.79 9.75
CA ASN A 283 9.70 -18.88 9.11
C ASN A 283 8.51 -19.05 10.08
N LEU A 284 8.67 -18.72 11.36
CA LEU A 284 7.58 -18.68 12.34
C LEU A 284 6.74 -17.41 12.22
N THR A 285 5.43 -17.56 12.43
CA THR A 285 4.48 -16.46 12.63
C THR A 285 3.57 -16.77 13.82
N THR A 286 2.91 -15.76 14.38
CA THR A 286 1.86 -15.95 15.38
C THR A 286 0.49 -15.77 14.72
N VAL A 287 -0.43 -16.71 14.94
CA VAL A 287 -1.83 -16.58 14.52
C VAL A 287 -2.76 -16.45 15.72
N VAL A 288 -3.75 -15.57 15.61
CA VAL A 288 -4.82 -15.45 16.60
C VAL A 288 -5.85 -16.55 16.37
N ARG A 289 -6.24 -17.26 17.44
CA ARG A 289 -7.28 -18.30 17.38
C ARG A 289 -8.68 -17.72 17.62
N ASN A 290 -9.71 -18.48 17.24
CA ASN A 290 -11.11 -18.13 17.50
C ASN A 290 -11.47 -18.07 19.02
N ASP A 291 -10.57 -18.54 19.89
CA ASP A 291 -10.67 -18.47 21.35
C ASP A 291 -9.68 -17.45 21.95
N GLY A 292 -9.28 -16.44 21.17
CA GLY A 292 -8.42 -15.31 21.59
C GLY A 292 -6.94 -15.66 21.74
N ALA A 293 -6.64 -16.91 22.11
CA ALA A 293 -5.29 -17.38 22.36
C ALA A 293 -4.39 -17.30 21.12
N LEU A 294 -3.12 -16.94 21.34
CA LEU A 294 -2.10 -16.88 20.30
C LEU A 294 -1.48 -18.27 20.09
N GLN A 295 -1.37 -18.68 18.83
CA GLN A 295 -0.82 -19.98 18.43
C GLN A 295 0.37 -19.78 17.48
N ALA A 296 1.42 -20.57 17.70
CA ALA A 296 2.56 -20.60 16.80
C ALA A 296 2.14 -21.21 15.45
N ALA A 297 2.56 -20.57 14.38
CA ALA A 297 2.43 -21.04 13.01
C ALA A 297 3.81 -21.09 12.37
N TYR A 298 3.97 -21.96 11.37
CA TYR A 298 5.17 -22.07 10.55
C TYR A 298 4.73 -22.01 9.09
N GLU A 299 5.38 -21.18 8.28
CA GLU A 299 4.95 -20.89 6.90
C GLU A 299 3.44 -20.52 6.83
N GLY A 300 2.96 -19.80 7.85
CA GLY A 300 1.56 -19.38 8.01
C GLY A 300 0.55 -20.50 8.33
N LYS A 301 0.99 -21.74 8.57
CA LYS A 301 0.14 -22.85 9.02
C LYS A 301 0.22 -23.05 10.55
N PRO A 302 -0.91 -23.12 11.28
CA PRO A 302 -0.90 -23.27 12.73
C PRO A 302 -0.30 -24.62 13.16
N LEU A 303 0.51 -24.61 14.23
CA LEU A 303 1.21 -25.78 14.77
C LEU A 303 0.45 -26.39 15.96
N TYR A 304 0.37 -27.71 16.00
CA TYR A 304 -0.35 -28.45 17.03
C TYR A 304 0.45 -29.65 17.55
N TYR A 305 0.20 -30.00 18.81
CA TYR A 305 0.51 -31.31 19.39
C TYR A 305 -0.53 -32.35 18.96
N PHE A 306 -0.26 -33.64 19.17
CA PHE A 306 -1.25 -34.71 19.08
C PHE A 306 -1.42 -35.43 20.42
N ILE A 307 -2.65 -35.60 20.91
CA ILE A 307 -2.92 -36.22 22.22
C ILE A 307 -2.56 -37.72 22.28
N GLY A 308 -2.37 -38.37 21.12
CA GLY A 308 -1.94 -39.76 21.04
C GLY A 308 -0.44 -39.96 21.25
N ASP A 309 0.37 -38.88 21.16
CA ASP A 309 1.79 -38.93 21.52
C ASP A 309 1.94 -38.80 23.04
N GLN A 310 2.82 -39.61 23.62
CA GLN A 310 3.04 -39.75 25.06
C GLN A 310 4.52 -39.52 25.42
N SER A 311 5.39 -39.25 24.45
CA SER A 311 6.80 -38.92 24.66
C SER A 311 7.38 -38.08 23.50
N PRO A 312 8.45 -37.30 23.76
CA PRO A 312 9.18 -36.55 22.73
C PRO A 312 9.61 -37.42 21.54
N GLY A 313 9.47 -36.88 20.33
CA GLY A 313 9.79 -37.56 19.07
C GLY A 313 8.87 -38.71 18.67
N GLU A 314 7.75 -38.95 19.36
CA GLU A 314 6.67 -39.80 18.84
C GLU A 314 5.91 -39.08 17.71
N GLN A 315 5.42 -39.86 16.75
CA GLN A 315 4.87 -39.38 15.46
C GLN A 315 3.49 -39.98 15.15
N ASN A 316 2.72 -40.34 16.18
CA ASN A 316 1.49 -41.12 16.03
C ASN A 316 0.34 -40.37 15.34
N GLY A 317 0.44 -39.04 15.22
CA GLY A 317 -0.54 -38.20 14.51
C GLY A 317 -0.41 -38.23 12.98
N ASN A 318 0.72 -38.71 12.45
CA ASN A 318 1.02 -38.54 11.03
C ASN A 318 0.01 -39.26 10.12
N SER A 319 -0.45 -38.58 9.07
CA SER A 319 -1.36 -39.07 8.03
C SER A 319 -2.76 -39.46 8.55
N ILE A 320 -3.19 -38.94 9.70
CA ILE A 320 -4.53 -39.17 10.25
C ILE A 320 -5.49 -38.08 9.74
N ASN A 321 -6.48 -38.43 8.92
CA ASN A 321 -7.62 -37.54 8.57
C ASN A 321 -7.24 -36.12 8.08
N GLY A 322 -6.13 -35.98 7.35
CA GLY A 322 -5.64 -34.68 6.86
C GLY A 322 -4.62 -33.99 7.78
N TRP A 323 -4.16 -34.65 8.84
CA TRP A 323 -3.07 -34.20 9.69
C TRP A 323 -1.73 -34.78 9.22
N SER A 324 -0.70 -33.94 9.19
CA SER A 324 0.67 -34.27 8.77
C SER A 324 1.67 -33.72 9.77
N ILE A 325 2.83 -34.37 9.90
CA ILE A 325 3.99 -33.77 10.60
C ILE A 325 4.43 -32.53 9.83
N GLN A 326 4.84 -31.47 10.52
CA GLN A 326 5.51 -30.35 9.87
C GLN A 326 7.02 -30.63 9.75
N GLU A 327 7.52 -30.70 8.52
CA GLU A 327 8.96 -30.74 8.23
C GLU A 327 9.56 -29.34 8.47
N TYR A 328 10.84 -29.27 8.88
CA TYR A 328 11.55 -28.01 9.03
C TYR A 328 12.43 -27.76 7.81
N ILE A 329 12.28 -26.58 7.20
CA ILE A 329 13.13 -26.13 6.10
C ILE A 329 13.70 -24.76 6.49
N PRO A 330 14.98 -24.65 6.88
CA PRO A 330 15.61 -23.36 7.16
C PRO A 330 15.41 -22.39 6.00
N SER A 331 15.23 -21.09 6.26
CA SER A 331 14.99 -20.13 5.16
C SER A 331 16.14 -20.11 4.14
N SER A 332 17.37 -20.44 4.55
CA SER A 332 18.51 -20.63 3.64
C SER A 332 18.27 -21.69 2.56
N ASP A 333 17.53 -22.74 2.90
CA ASP A 333 17.33 -23.93 2.09
C ASP A 333 16.09 -23.74 1.18
N ILE A 334 15.09 -22.98 1.64
CA ILE A 334 13.97 -22.47 0.81
C ILE A 334 14.47 -21.49 -0.26
N LEU A 335 15.24 -20.48 0.15
CA LEU A 335 15.76 -19.44 -0.76
C LEU A 335 16.72 -20.03 -1.81
N GLY A 336 17.56 -20.98 -1.40
CA GLY A 336 18.52 -21.69 -2.23
C GLY A 336 19.61 -20.77 -2.80
N ASP A 337 19.36 -20.22 -3.99
CA ASP A 337 20.24 -19.24 -4.67
C ASP A 337 19.68 -17.81 -4.70
N ILE A 338 18.43 -17.59 -4.27
CA ILE A 338 17.80 -16.27 -4.20
C ILE A 338 18.35 -15.47 -3.01
N VAL A 339 18.70 -14.22 -3.26
CA VAL A 339 19.01 -13.25 -2.20
C VAL A 339 17.74 -12.43 -1.90
N PRO A 340 17.27 -12.36 -0.64
CA PRO A 340 16.12 -11.53 -0.25
C PRO A 340 16.32 -10.04 -0.56
N LEU A 341 15.32 -9.36 -1.11
CA LEU A 341 15.39 -7.91 -1.41
C LEU A 341 15.67 -7.11 -0.14
N TYR A 342 15.04 -7.47 0.97
CA TYR A 342 15.17 -6.83 2.28
C TYR A 342 15.49 -7.87 3.36
N ASN A 343 16.21 -7.47 4.39
CA ASN A 343 16.62 -8.29 5.53
C ASN A 343 16.95 -7.40 6.73
N GLN A 344 17.39 -7.98 7.85
CA GLN A 344 17.67 -7.24 9.10
C GLN A 344 18.77 -6.15 8.99
N ALA A 345 19.55 -6.11 7.90
CA ALA A 345 20.50 -5.03 7.62
C ALA A 345 19.95 -3.93 6.67
N THR A 346 18.69 -4.05 6.22
CA THR A 346 18.00 -3.03 5.44
C THR A 346 17.70 -1.80 6.30
N ILE A 347 18.19 -0.63 5.89
CA ILE A 347 17.93 0.63 6.60
C ILE A 347 16.47 1.03 6.38
N GLN A 348 15.71 1.13 7.47
CA GLN A 348 14.31 1.55 7.45
C GLN A 348 14.15 3.05 7.66
N GLN A 349 13.05 3.59 7.15
CA GLN A 349 12.61 4.95 7.48
C GLN A 349 12.06 5.03 8.92
N PRO A 350 12.06 6.23 9.55
CA PRO A 350 11.53 6.43 10.90
C PRO A 350 10.10 5.93 11.11
N ALA A 351 9.81 5.48 12.33
CA ALA A 351 8.51 4.96 12.71
C ALA A 351 7.38 5.99 12.56
N ILE A 352 6.30 5.58 11.88
CA ILE A 352 5.05 6.33 11.73
C ILE A 352 4.11 6.19 12.94
N LEU A 353 4.28 5.12 13.73
CA LEU A 353 3.55 4.81 14.95
C LEU A 353 4.54 4.17 15.92
N TYR A 354 4.58 4.68 17.15
CA TYR A 354 5.43 4.19 18.25
C TYR A 354 4.92 4.78 19.57
N GLU A 355 5.22 4.13 20.70
CA GLU A 355 4.89 4.67 22.02
C GLU A 355 6.04 5.50 22.64
N THR A 356 5.69 6.30 23.63
CA THR A 356 6.62 6.86 24.61
C THR A 356 6.18 6.46 26.02
N ALA A 357 6.98 6.78 27.04
CA ALA A 357 6.64 6.52 28.43
C ALA A 357 5.38 7.28 28.92
N ASP A 358 4.89 8.25 28.12
CA ASP A 358 3.80 9.17 28.46
C ASP A 358 2.74 9.37 27.35
N ALA A 359 2.92 8.82 26.14
CA ALA A 359 1.98 8.96 25.03
C ALA A 359 2.08 7.83 23.98
N VAL A 360 1.12 7.79 23.05
CA VAL A 360 1.26 7.16 21.73
C VAL A 360 1.54 8.26 20.69
N VAL A 361 2.53 8.07 19.83
CA VAL A 361 2.88 9.03 18.78
C VAL A 361 2.47 8.50 17.41
N THR A 362 1.80 9.33 16.61
CA THR A 362 1.42 8.99 15.22
C THR A 362 1.88 10.10 14.28
N LYS A 363 2.64 9.76 13.24
CA LYS A 363 3.18 10.66 12.21
C LYS A 363 2.61 10.29 10.85
N PHE A 364 2.07 11.27 10.12
CA PHE A 364 1.50 11.07 8.80
C PHE A 364 1.61 12.33 7.92
N ALA A 365 1.33 12.21 6.63
CA ALA A 365 1.32 13.33 5.68
C ALA A 365 0.02 13.40 4.88
N ASP A 366 -0.31 14.62 4.46
CA ASP A 366 -1.52 14.92 3.68
C ASP A 366 -1.23 15.91 2.52
N ARG A 367 -2.14 16.00 1.55
CA ARG A 367 -2.15 16.91 0.40
C ARG A 367 -3.50 17.65 0.29
N GLY A 368 -3.48 18.87 -0.24
CA GLY A 368 -4.69 19.65 -0.49
C GLY A 368 -5.71 18.96 -1.42
N ARG A 369 -7.00 19.12 -1.08
CA ARG A 369 -8.20 18.67 -1.81
C ARG A 369 -9.10 19.84 -2.24
N ASP A 370 -10.06 19.58 -3.13
CA ASP A 370 -10.99 20.60 -3.63
C ASP A 370 -12.23 20.81 -2.72
N ARG A 371 -12.78 19.74 -2.12
CA ARG A 371 -13.99 19.76 -1.26
C ARG A 371 -13.80 18.95 0.02
N HIS A 372 -14.88 18.74 0.77
CA HIS A 372 -14.93 17.82 1.91
C HIS A 372 -15.30 16.40 1.48
N ALA A 373 -14.89 15.38 2.25
CA ALA A 373 -15.00 13.97 1.85
C ALA A 373 -16.43 13.42 1.69
N LYS A 374 -17.45 14.08 2.25
CA LYS A 374 -18.84 13.61 2.29
C LYS A 374 -19.81 14.47 1.47
N GLU A 375 -19.32 15.43 0.69
CA GLU A 375 -20.16 16.28 -0.17
C GLU A 375 -20.55 15.53 -1.47
N ASP A 376 -21.41 14.52 -1.35
CA ASP A 376 -21.81 13.62 -2.45
C ASP A 376 -22.48 14.35 -3.63
N GLN A 377 -23.08 15.53 -3.37
CA GLN A 377 -23.62 16.42 -4.40
C GLN A 377 -22.55 17.04 -5.31
N PHE A 378 -21.26 16.96 -4.95
CA PHE A 378 -20.14 17.47 -5.72
C PHE A 378 -19.26 16.34 -6.27
N GLN A 379 -18.94 16.45 -7.56
CA GLN A 379 -18.13 15.49 -8.33
C GLN A 379 -16.63 15.79 -8.22
N GLN A 380 -16.18 16.36 -7.09
CA GLN A 380 -14.91 17.10 -6.99
C GLN A 380 -14.21 16.96 -5.62
N TYR A 381 -13.79 15.74 -5.28
CA TYR A 381 -12.95 15.40 -4.13
C TYR A 381 -11.95 14.31 -4.53
N ASP A 382 -10.82 14.23 -3.85
CA ASP A 382 -9.74 13.28 -4.17
C ASP A 382 -9.06 13.42 -5.55
N HIS A 383 -9.50 14.29 -6.48
CA HIS A 383 -8.67 14.65 -7.64
C HIS A 383 -7.41 15.49 -7.26
N TYR A 384 -6.59 15.77 -8.26
CA TYR A 384 -5.35 16.56 -8.15
C TYR A 384 -5.48 17.92 -8.85
N LEU A 385 -5.61 18.99 -8.07
CA LEU A 385 -5.67 20.38 -8.55
C LEU A 385 -4.30 20.87 -9.07
N SER A 386 -4.28 21.87 -9.96
CA SER A 386 -3.03 22.38 -10.51
C SER A 386 -2.02 22.83 -9.45
N HIS A 387 -0.74 22.53 -9.73
CA HIS A 387 0.41 22.71 -8.84
C HIS A 387 0.35 21.94 -7.49
N TYR A 388 -0.41 20.83 -7.40
CA TYR A 388 -0.55 20.00 -6.19
C TYR A 388 0.77 19.60 -5.50
N TRP A 389 1.89 19.56 -6.22
CA TRP A 389 3.21 19.20 -5.67
C TRP A 389 4.00 20.38 -5.08
N THR A 390 3.52 21.62 -5.18
CA THR A 390 4.17 22.81 -4.61
C THR A 390 3.29 23.39 -3.50
N HIS A 391 3.86 23.71 -2.33
CA HIS A 391 3.19 24.46 -1.24
C HIS A 391 1.92 23.82 -0.63
N ARG A 392 1.57 22.57 -1.00
CA ARG A 392 0.23 21.97 -0.80
C ARG A 392 0.25 20.61 -0.12
N THR A 393 1.35 20.29 0.55
CA THR A 393 1.46 19.16 1.46
C THR A 393 1.67 19.61 2.90
N ALA A 394 1.23 18.76 3.82
CA ALA A 394 1.42 18.94 5.25
C ALA A 394 2.03 17.66 5.86
N ARG A 395 2.93 17.84 6.82
CA ARG A 395 3.52 16.78 7.64
C ARG A 395 3.00 16.95 9.06
N ILE A 396 2.39 15.92 9.63
CA ILE A 396 1.54 15.99 10.84
C ILE A 396 2.04 14.98 11.87
N LYS A 397 2.04 15.36 13.14
CA LYS A 397 2.40 14.53 14.29
C LYS A 397 1.36 14.69 15.39
N PHE A 398 0.73 13.59 15.80
CA PHE A 398 -0.11 13.49 16.98
C PHE A 398 0.73 12.88 18.11
N THR A 399 0.53 13.37 19.33
CA THR A 399 1.07 12.81 20.57
C THR A 399 -0.10 12.70 21.54
N ASP A 400 -0.65 11.49 21.65
CA ASP A 400 -1.83 11.19 22.44
C ASP A 400 -1.42 10.64 23.80
N TYR A 401 -1.57 11.47 24.83
CA TYR A 401 -1.20 11.12 26.20
C TYR A 401 -2.26 10.23 26.88
N VAL A 402 -3.46 10.06 26.30
CA VAL A 402 -4.58 9.34 26.92
C VAL A 402 -4.26 7.85 27.08
N ALA A 403 -3.51 7.26 26.14
CA ALA A 403 -3.03 5.88 26.20
C ALA A 403 -2.22 5.56 27.48
N LYS A 404 -1.52 6.55 28.03
CA LYS A 404 -0.64 6.40 29.21
C LYS A 404 -1.19 7.14 30.44
N GLY A 405 -2.52 7.30 30.54
CA GLY A 405 -3.21 7.91 31.68
C GLY A 405 -3.18 9.45 31.72
N GLY A 406 -2.74 10.10 30.64
CA GLY A 406 -2.94 11.53 30.40
C GLY A 406 -4.37 11.87 29.98
N SER A 407 -4.60 13.13 29.59
CA SER A 407 -5.94 13.66 29.28
C SER A 407 -5.97 14.63 28.09
N THR A 408 -4.98 14.54 27.21
CA THR A 408 -4.79 15.49 26.10
C THR A 408 -4.17 14.82 24.88
N ILE A 409 -4.50 15.32 23.69
CA ILE A 409 -3.77 15.05 22.45
C ILE A 409 -3.07 16.34 22.03
N LYS A 410 -1.74 16.32 21.94
CA LYS A 410 -0.98 17.39 21.28
C LYS A 410 -0.93 17.08 19.78
N VAL A 411 -1.27 18.07 18.97
CA VAL A 411 -1.14 18.01 17.52
C VAL A 411 -0.09 19.03 17.08
N GLU A 412 0.83 18.62 16.22
CA GLU A 412 1.80 19.48 15.56
C GLU A 412 1.74 19.23 14.05
N TRP A 413 1.84 20.29 13.23
CA TRP A 413 1.97 20.13 11.78
C TRP A 413 2.89 21.18 11.17
N VAL A 414 3.49 20.80 10.05
CA VAL A 414 4.29 21.66 9.18
C VAL A 414 3.65 21.67 7.81
N SER A 415 3.25 22.85 7.31
CA SER A 415 2.83 23.05 5.93
C SER A 415 3.97 23.62 5.09
N GLU A 416 4.02 23.26 3.81
CA GLU A 416 5.06 23.73 2.87
C GLU A 416 4.94 25.23 2.52
N TRP A 417 3.85 25.89 2.91
CA TRP A 417 3.68 27.35 2.83
C TRP A 417 2.85 27.89 4.01
N LYS A 418 2.87 29.21 4.21
CA LYS A 418 2.13 29.88 5.29
C LYS A 418 0.62 29.75 5.10
N LEU A 419 -0.08 29.35 6.16
CA LEU A 419 -1.54 29.41 6.26
C LEU A 419 -2.05 30.85 6.53
N ALA A 420 -3.20 31.18 5.93
CA ALA A 420 -3.95 32.42 6.14
C ALA A 420 -5.00 32.29 7.24
N ALA A 421 -5.76 31.19 7.22
CA ALA A 421 -6.63 30.71 8.27
C ALA A 421 -6.06 29.40 8.84
N LEU A 422 -6.23 29.17 10.14
CA LEU A 422 -5.63 28.04 10.87
C LEU A 422 -6.65 26.92 11.08
N GLU A 423 -7.38 26.56 10.02
CA GLU A 423 -8.48 25.61 10.09
C GLU A 423 -7.98 24.18 10.41
N PHE A 424 -8.16 23.80 11.68
CA PHE A 424 -8.13 22.43 12.17
C PHE A 424 -9.51 22.06 12.68
N ARG A 425 -10.10 20.98 12.15
CA ARG A 425 -11.46 20.55 12.49
C ARG A 425 -11.46 19.10 12.96
N ALA A 426 -12.22 18.83 14.04
CA ALA A 426 -12.35 17.50 14.62
C ALA A 426 -13.73 17.29 15.26
N TRP A 427 -14.10 16.01 15.42
CA TRP A 427 -15.39 15.55 15.95
C TRP A 427 -16.57 15.89 15.03
N TYR A 428 -16.91 14.98 14.12
CA TYR A 428 -18.03 15.13 13.20
C TYR A 428 -19.37 15.40 13.93
N SER A 429 -20.16 16.35 13.42
CA SER A 429 -21.45 16.75 14.01
C SER A 429 -22.66 16.44 13.14
N GLY A 430 -22.54 16.54 11.81
CA GLY A 430 -23.60 16.30 10.84
C GLY A 430 -24.92 16.99 11.16
N MET A 431 -24.91 18.23 11.70
CA MET A 431 -26.12 18.87 12.23
C MET A 431 -26.96 19.58 11.17
N ASN A 432 -26.29 20.25 10.25
CA ASN A 432 -26.85 21.09 9.20
C ASN A 432 -26.22 20.76 7.84
N THR A 433 -24.94 20.37 7.80
CA THR A 433 -24.24 19.89 6.59
C THR A 433 -23.42 18.63 6.85
N VAL A 434 -23.11 17.90 5.78
CA VAL A 434 -22.22 16.73 5.74
C VAL A 434 -20.74 17.06 6.00
N ALA A 435 -20.39 18.33 6.20
CA ALA A 435 -19.04 18.82 6.45
C ALA A 435 -18.91 19.61 7.77
N GLU A 436 -19.86 19.43 8.69
CA GLU A 436 -19.93 20.15 9.96
C GLU A 436 -19.30 19.37 11.12
N TYR A 437 -18.51 20.07 11.93
CA TYR A 437 -17.74 19.54 13.05
C TYR A 437 -18.06 20.29 14.35
N HIS A 438 -18.05 19.58 15.48
CA HIS A 438 -18.26 20.14 16.83
C HIS A 438 -17.00 20.85 17.36
N GLY A 439 -15.81 20.48 16.89
CA GLY A 439 -14.53 21.09 17.25
C GLY A 439 -13.90 21.82 16.07
N ASN A 440 -14.05 23.15 16.01
CA ASN A 440 -13.34 24.01 15.07
C ASN A 440 -12.30 24.80 15.89
N TYR A 441 -11.02 24.43 15.78
CA TYR A 441 -9.98 24.78 16.75
C TYR A 441 -9.05 25.92 16.29
N GLU A 442 -9.39 26.67 15.24
CA GLU A 442 -8.59 27.81 14.74
C GLU A 442 -8.19 28.83 15.83
N PRO A 443 -9.06 29.24 16.77
CA PRO A 443 -8.69 30.15 17.87
C PRO A 443 -7.64 29.59 18.84
N GLU A 444 -7.50 28.26 18.92
CA GLU A 444 -6.56 27.55 19.79
C GLU A 444 -5.22 27.21 19.11
N VAL A 445 -5.08 27.40 17.78
CA VAL A 445 -3.84 27.08 17.06
C VAL A 445 -2.72 28.08 17.35
N VAL A 446 -1.57 27.57 17.76
CA VAL A 446 -0.33 28.34 17.97
C VAL A 446 0.53 28.29 16.71
N VAL A 447 0.96 29.45 16.21
CA VAL A 447 1.91 29.56 15.10
C VAL A 447 3.34 29.55 15.62
N GLU A 448 3.99 28.39 15.64
CA GLU A 448 5.40 28.23 16.03
C GLU A 448 6.35 28.97 15.06
N GLY A 449 5.93 29.13 13.79
CA GLY A 449 6.53 30.06 12.83
C GLY A 449 7.37 29.43 11.73
N LYS A 450 8.08 30.29 10.99
CA LYS A 450 8.76 29.98 9.71
C LYS A 450 10.09 29.23 9.87
N GLY A 451 10.41 28.35 8.93
CA GLY A 451 11.72 27.73 8.81
C GLY A 451 11.82 26.62 7.77
N THR A 452 12.77 25.72 8.00
CA THR A 452 12.82 24.37 7.41
C THR A 452 12.79 23.37 8.56
N PHE A 453 12.00 22.32 8.40
CA PHE A 453 11.76 21.32 9.43
C PHE A 453 12.07 19.91 8.92
N ASP A 454 12.71 19.11 9.76
CA ASP A 454 12.91 17.68 9.54
C ASP A 454 11.59 16.88 9.62
N ASN A 455 11.67 15.56 9.50
CA ASN A 455 10.49 14.69 9.42
C ASN A 455 9.87 14.36 10.78
N ASP A 456 10.51 14.79 11.88
CA ASP A 456 9.96 14.78 13.24
C ASP A 456 9.26 16.12 13.59
N LEU A 457 9.23 17.03 12.61
CA LEU A 457 8.72 18.40 12.62
C LEU A 457 9.58 19.35 13.47
N GLU A 458 10.87 19.07 13.65
CA GLU A 458 11.78 19.95 14.40
C GLU A 458 12.60 20.88 13.51
N ARG A 459 12.87 22.10 14.02
CA ARG A 459 13.34 23.22 13.19
C ARG A 459 14.86 23.19 12.99
N ILE A 460 15.31 22.62 11.88
CA ILE A 460 16.71 22.61 11.47
C ILE A 460 17.21 23.96 10.91
N SER A 461 16.30 24.85 10.47
CA SER A 461 16.66 26.18 9.94
C SER A 461 15.55 27.22 10.13
N THR A 462 15.92 28.50 10.27
CA THR A 462 14.98 29.63 10.21
C THR A 462 14.79 30.22 8.81
N SER A 463 15.53 29.70 7.82
CA SER A 463 15.31 29.92 6.38
C SER A 463 14.40 28.82 5.80
N GLY A 464 13.91 29.01 4.58
CA GLY A 464 12.90 28.13 3.95
C GLY A 464 11.48 28.62 4.21
N ASP A 465 10.53 28.18 3.38
CA ASP A 465 9.18 28.75 3.31
C ASP A 465 8.09 28.01 4.11
N GLN A 466 8.47 26.91 4.76
CA GLN A 466 7.61 26.09 5.62
C GLN A 466 7.22 26.81 6.91
N TYR A 467 6.05 26.49 7.47
CA TYR A 467 5.58 26.99 8.77
C TYR A 467 5.12 25.85 9.67
N LYS A 468 5.52 25.87 10.95
CA LYS A 468 5.04 24.95 11.99
C LYS A 468 3.91 25.57 12.81
N TYR A 469 2.96 24.72 13.18
CA TYR A 469 1.77 25.00 13.97
C TYR A 469 1.61 23.94 15.08
N SER A 470 0.94 24.30 16.17
CA SER A 470 0.59 23.36 17.24
C SER A 470 -0.79 23.62 17.85
N LEU A 471 -1.41 22.57 18.39
CA LEU A 471 -2.72 22.57 19.05
C LEU A 471 -2.69 21.55 20.21
N VAL A 472 -3.53 21.74 21.24
CA VAL A 472 -3.75 20.75 22.30
C VAL A 472 -5.24 20.52 22.52
N ILE A 473 -5.74 19.39 22.05
CA ILE A 473 -7.11 18.90 22.26
C ILE A 473 -7.20 18.31 23.68
N LYS A 474 -8.31 18.60 24.39
CA LYS A 474 -8.48 18.27 25.82
C LYS A 474 -9.86 17.70 26.14
N ASP A 475 -10.71 17.64 25.12
CA ASP A 475 -12.15 17.45 25.24
C ASP A 475 -12.67 16.59 24.08
N TYR A 476 -13.43 15.56 24.44
CA TYR A 476 -14.23 14.78 23.52
C TYR A 476 -15.53 15.51 23.22
N ARG A 477 -15.98 15.52 21.96
CA ARG A 477 -17.28 16.06 21.56
C ARG A 477 -18.11 14.98 20.88
N ALA A 478 -19.07 14.45 21.60
CA ALA A 478 -19.95 13.41 21.07
C ALA A 478 -20.86 13.96 19.97
N LEU A 479 -21.31 13.10 19.06
CA LEU A 479 -22.20 13.43 17.93
C LEU A 479 -23.46 14.21 18.34
N ASN A 480 -23.98 13.98 19.56
CA ASN A 480 -25.14 14.65 20.13
C ASN A 480 -24.87 16.10 20.62
N GLY A 481 -23.61 16.55 20.65
CA GLY A 481 -23.15 17.84 21.15
C GLY A 481 -22.68 17.85 22.62
N SER A 482 -22.68 16.72 23.34
CA SER A 482 -22.16 16.67 24.72
C SER A 482 -20.64 16.64 24.74
N VAL A 483 -20.05 17.55 25.52
CA VAL A 483 -18.60 17.64 25.73
C VAL A 483 -18.19 16.84 26.98
N GLY A 484 -17.11 16.06 26.88
CA GLY A 484 -16.58 15.23 27.97
C GLY A 484 -15.06 15.11 27.94
N PRO A 485 -14.45 14.33 28.85
CA PRO A 485 -13.02 14.02 28.79
C PRO A 485 -12.69 13.14 27.58
N LEU A 486 -11.45 13.22 27.12
CA LEU A 486 -10.88 12.23 26.19
C LEU A 486 -10.74 10.87 26.90
N ALA A 487 -11.00 9.79 26.17
CA ALA A 487 -10.88 8.42 26.66
C ALA A 487 -10.49 7.46 25.52
N ILE A 488 -9.86 6.34 25.88
CA ILE A 488 -9.38 5.33 24.92
C ILE A 488 -10.56 4.78 24.09
N GLY A 489 -10.34 4.55 22.81
CA GLY A 489 -11.33 4.02 21.87
C GLY A 489 -12.30 5.04 21.27
N GLN A 490 -12.29 6.30 21.72
CA GLN A 490 -13.10 7.36 21.09
C GLN A 490 -12.69 7.59 19.63
N HIS A 491 -13.68 7.69 18.74
CA HIS A 491 -13.47 7.99 17.33
C HIS A 491 -13.37 9.51 17.10
N MET A 492 -12.24 9.96 16.58
CA MET A 492 -11.99 11.36 16.21
C MET A 492 -11.84 11.46 14.69
N GLU A 493 -12.92 11.82 14.01
CA GLU A 493 -12.86 12.29 12.61
C GLU A 493 -12.16 13.65 12.58
N ILE A 494 -11.19 13.84 11.69
CA ILE A 494 -10.36 15.05 11.57
C ILE A 494 -10.24 15.52 10.11
N GLU A 495 -10.08 16.82 9.92
CA GLU A 495 -9.69 17.44 8.65
C GLU A 495 -8.78 18.66 8.94
N ILE A 496 -7.68 18.78 8.19
CA ILE A 496 -6.70 19.88 8.34
C ILE A 496 -6.55 20.60 7.00
N SER A 497 -7.13 21.79 6.90
CA SER A 497 -7.15 22.54 5.63
C SER A 497 -5.88 23.34 5.40
N GLN A 498 -5.57 23.55 4.13
CA GLN A 498 -4.41 24.30 3.65
C GLN A 498 -4.91 25.54 2.91
N PHE A 499 -5.38 26.54 3.65
CA PHE A 499 -5.77 27.85 3.11
C PHE A 499 -4.56 28.79 3.13
N LEU A 500 -3.95 29.02 1.97
CA LEU A 500 -2.59 29.55 1.83
C LEU A 500 -2.54 31.09 1.71
N ASP A 501 -1.67 31.74 2.48
CA ASP A 501 -1.47 33.19 2.48
C ASP A 501 -0.58 33.65 1.30
N GLY A 502 -1.18 34.20 0.26
CA GLY A 502 -0.45 34.85 -0.83
C GLY A 502 0.45 33.91 -1.66
N VAL A 503 0.06 32.64 -1.79
CA VAL A 503 0.79 31.61 -2.55
C VAL A 503 1.00 32.03 -4.02
N PRO A 504 2.18 31.80 -4.63
CA PRO A 504 2.53 32.40 -5.93
C PRO A 504 2.01 31.65 -7.18
N GLU A 505 1.53 30.41 -7.03
CA GLU A 505 0.89 29.62 -8.09
C GLU A 505 -0.37 28.92 -7.57
N GLY A 506 -1.15 28.25 -8.44
CA GLY A 506 -2.38 27.55 -8.06
C GLY A 506 -3.48 28.46 -7.49
N ARG A 507 -4.34 27.91 -6.63
CA ARG A 507 -5.32 28.69 -5.84
C ARG A 507 -4.89 28.80 -4.37
N ALA A 508 -5.63 29.57 -3.57
CA ALA A 508 -5.36 29.75 -2.14
C ALA A 508 -5.93 28.63 -1.26
N ASN A 509 -7.19 28.22 -1.48
CA ASN A 509 -7.92 27.39 -0.51
C ASN A 509 -7.95 25.91 -0.92
N TYR A 510 -7.41 25.02 -0.08
CA TYR A 510 -7.53 23.57 -0.20
C TYR A 510 -8.00 22.97 1.12
N TYR A 511 -8.88 21.98 1.05
CA TYR A 511 -9.29 21.20 2.23
C TYR A 511 -8.33 20.03 2.48
N GLY A 512 -8.42 19.40 3.65
CA GLY A 512 -7.63 18.21 3.97
C GLY A 512 -8.22 16.90 3.42
N THR A 513 -7.48 15.80 3.58
CA THR A 513 -8.10 14.47 3.67
C THR A 513 -8.89 14.38 4.97
N THR A 514 -10.08 13.78 4.93
CA THR A 514 -10.79 13.40 6.17
C THR A 514 -10.23 12.07 6.68
N TYR A 515 -9.55 12.08 7.82
CA TYR A 515 -9.04 10.87 8.48
C TYR A 515 -9.91 10.50 9.68
N LEU A 516 -9.85 9.23 10.09
CA LEU A 516 -10.40 8.76 11.36
C LEU A 516 -9.25 8.30 12.26
N TYR A 517 -9.20 8.84 13.47
CA TYR A 517 -8.24 8.49 14.52
C TYR A 517 -8.97 7.78 15.67
N GLN A 518 -8.30 6.82 16.32
CA GLN A 518 -8.79 6.20 17.56
C GLN A 518 -7.96 6.68 18.74
N VAL A 519 -8.59 7.46 19.63
CA VAL A 519 -7.96 8.01 20.84
C VAL A 519 -7.38 6.87 21.68
N GLY A 520 -6.17 7.05 22.18
CA GLY A 520 -5.45 6.08 22.99
C GLY A 520 -4.91 4.85 22.26
N LYS A 521 -5.14 4.71 20.93
CA LYS A 521 -4.63 3.58 20.12
C LYS A 521 -3.57 3.99 19.10
N GLY A 522 -3.63 5.21 18.58
CA GLY A 522 -2.74 5.65 17.51
C GLY A 522 -3.10 5.09 16.13
N GLY A 523 -2.34 5.54 15.12
CA GLY A 523 -2.59 5.22 13.71
C GLY A 523 -3.80 5.96 13.12
N MET A 524 -3.86 6.02 11.79
CA MET A 524 -5.08 6.39 11.06
C MET A 524 -5.80 5.11 10.66
N VAL A 525 -7.11 5.02 10.87
CA VAL A 525 -7.89 3.83 10.51
C VAL A 525 -8.71 4.05 9.23
N PRO A 526 -8.79 3.05 8.33
CA PRO A 526 -9.71 3.07 7.19
C PRO A 526 -11.15 3.18 7.71
N TRP A 527 -11.95 4.12 7.18
CA TRP A 527 -13.28 4.44 7.71
C TRP A 527 -14.42 4.36 6.68
N LYS A 528 -15.62 4.15 7.20
CA LYS A 528 -16.90 4.19 6.48
C LYS A 528 -17.93 5.00 7.30
N THR A 529 -18.87 5.63 6.63
CA THR A 529 -20.03 6.24 7.28
C THR A 529 -21.02 5.18 7.77
N VAL A 530 -21.79 5.51 8.82
CA VAL A 530 -23.01 4.78 9.20
C VAL A 530 -24.19 5.74 9.34
N GLY A 531 -25.38 5.27 8.98
CA GLY A 531 -26.62 6.05 9.05
C GLY A 531 -27.02 6.75 7.76
N ASP A 532 -28.12 7.49 7.85
CA ASP A 532 -28.70 8.36 6.83
C ASP A 532 -28.61 9.81 7.34
N PHE A 533 -27.94 10.70 6.60
CA PHE A 533 -27.76 12.10 6.98
C PHE A 533 -29.07 12.82 7.34
N ALA A 534 -30.18 12.50 6.67
CA ALA A 534 -31.50 13.10 6.94
C ALA A 534 -32.18 12.54 8.19
N ILE A 535 -31.73 11.39 8.73
CA ILE A 535 -32.38 10.70 9.85
C ILE A 535 -31.50 10.75 11.11
N LYS A 536 -31.68 11.80 11.93
CA LYS A 536 -30.90 12.08 13.15
C LYS A 536 -30.73 10.90 14.12
N SER A 537 -31.68 9.97 14.18
CA SER A 537 -31.61 8.78 15.04
C SER A 537 -30.73 7.63 14.50
N THR A 538 -30.07 7.81 13.36
CA THR A 538 -29.24 6.77 12.70
C THR A 538 -27.75 7.09 12.67
N GLU A 539 -27.30 8.12 13.38
CA GLU A 539 -25.94 8.69 13.39
C GLU A 539 -25.56 9.64 12.23
N ARG A 540 -26.36 9.77 11.16
CA ARG A 540 -26.18 10.82 10.12
C ARG A 540 -24.80 10.84 9.44
N GLU A 541 -24.35 9.68 8.98
CA GLU A 541 -23.06 9.53 8.28
C GLU A 541 -21.85 9.83 9.18
N ASN A 542 -21.98 9.51 10.46
CA ASN A 542 -20.87 9.43 11.40
C ASN A 542 -19.85 8.37 10.95
N SER A 543 -18.56 8.65 11.10
CA SER A 543 -17.51 7.72 10.65
C SER A 543 -17.20 6.66 11.71
N HIS A 544 -17.16 5.42 11.26
CA HIS A 544 -16.70 4.25 12.02
C HIS A 544 -15.58 3.56 11.24
N PRO A 545 -14.69 2.80 11.91
CA PRO A 545 -13.73 1.96 11.22
C PRO A 545 -14.41 0.98 10.25
N ILE A 546 -13.73 0.69 9.14
CA ILE A 546 -14.03 -0.49 8.32
C ILE A 546 -13.58 -1.72 9.10
N ASP A 547 -14.32 -2.82 8.99
CA ASP A 547 -13.91 -4.11 9.57
C ASP A 547 -12.55 -4.56 9.00
N VAL A 548 -11.67 -5.11 9.84
CA VAL A 548 -10.30 -5.50 9.47
C VAL A 548 -10.25 -6.51 8.33
N ALA A 549 -11.28 -7.36 8.17
CA ALA A 549 -11.38 -8.28 7.04
C ALA A 549 -11.58 -7.58 5.68
N GLY A 550 -11.86 -6.27 5.68
CA GLY A 550 -11.91 -5.41 4.50
C GLY A 550 -10.63 -4.63 4.21
N TRP A 551 -9.60 -4.72 5.06
CA TRP A 551 -8.37 -3.95 4.94
C TRP A 551 -7.42 -4.60 3.93
N LEU A 552 -7.79 -4.55 2.63
CA LEU A 552 -7.07 -5.26 1.56
C LEU A 552 -5.57 -4.92 1.48
N GLY A 553 -5.15 -3.73 1.93
CA GLY A 553 -3.75 -3.32 2.04
C GLY A 553 -3.27 -3.07 3.48
N GLY A 554 -3.88 -3.69 4.50
CA GLY A 554 -3.56 -3.42 5.90
C GLY A 554 -3.82 -1.95 6.27
N ASN A 555 -2.90 -1.34 7.03
CA ASN A 555 -2.97 0.07 7.44
C ASN A 555 -2.82 1.06 6.28
N THR A 556 -2.43 0.62 5.08
CA THR A 556 -2.41 1.46 3.87
C THR A 556 -3.79 1.65 3.25
N THR A 557 -4.79 0.85 3.69
CA THR A 557 -6.10 0.76 3.04
C THR A 557 -6.85 2.09 3.09
N LEU A 558 -7.33 2.53 1.93
CA LEU A 558 -8.11 3.75 1.75
C LEU A 558 -9.51 3.62 2.41
N PRO A 559 -10.04 4.69 3.03
CA PRO A 559 -11.42 4.74 3.49
C PRO A 559 -12.41 4.60 2.32
N TYR A 560 -13.68 4.39 2.62
CA TYR A 560 -14.74 4.45 1.61
C TYR A 560 -14.85 5.88 1.03
N GLN A 561 -15.23 5.97 -0.24
CA GLN A 561 -15.37 7.24 -0.97
C GLN A 561 -16.83 7.73 -0.90
N TYR A 562 -17.03 8.92 -0.34
CA TYR A 562 -18.38 9.49 -0.15
C TYR A 562 -18.68 10.66 -1.10
N THR A 563 -17.87 10.78 -2.16
CA THR A 563 -17.99 11.77 -3.22
C THR A 563 -18.04 11.10 -4.59
N ASN A 564 -18.62 11.79 -5.57
CA ASN A 564 -18.67 11.29 -6.95
C ASN A 564 -17.34 11.52 -7.70
N GLU A 565 -16.24 10.93 -7.23
CA GLU A 565 -14.96 10.83 -7.96
C GLU A 565 -14.42 9.37 -8.11
N PRO A 566 -15.26 8.40 -8.51
CA PRO A 566 -14.85 6.99 -8.64
C PRO A 566 -13.89 6.68 -9.79
N ASN A 567 -13.59 7.67 -10.64
CA ASN A 567 -12.56 7.53 -11.67
C ASN A 567 -11.15 7.47 -11.04
N ASP A 568 -10.95 8.12 -9.89
CA ASP A 568 -9.65 8.44 -9.30
C ASP A 568 -9.28 7.51 -8.12
N HIS A 569 -10.03 6.42 -7.94
CA HIS A 569 -9.82 5.40 -6.91
C HIS A 569 -8.38 4.88 -6.80
N PHE A 570 -7.64 4.84 -7.91
CA PHE A 570 -6.31 4.22 -7.99
C PHE A 570 -5.15 5.23 -7.92
N MET A 571 -5.43 6.51 -7.67
CA MET A 571 -4.41 7.58 -7.64
C MET A 571 -4.11 8.13 -6.23
N GLN A 572 -4.66 7.54 -5.18
CA GLN A 572 -4.61 8.09 -3.82
C GLN A 572 -3.42 7.60 -2.99
N MET A 573 -3.04 8.42 -2.02
CA MET A 573 -2.00 8.14 -1.02
C MET A 573 -2.47 7.06 -0.04
N ALA A 574 -1.58 6.14 0.36
CA ALA A 574 -1.82 5.24 1.49
C ALA A 574 -2.30 6.00 2.75
N THR A 575 -3.30 5.46 3.47
CA THR A 575 -3.91 6.14 4.62
C THR A 575 -2.94 6.37 5.79
N ASN A 576 -1.84 5.61 5.86
CA ASN A 576 -0.76 5.72 6.83
C ASN A 576 0.51 6.41 6.28
N LEU A 577 0.44 7.16 5.16
CA LEU A 577 1.60 7.75 4.48
C LEU A 577 2.51 8.57 5.40
N SER A 578 3.81 8.29 5.43
CA SER A 578 4.78 8.90 6.34
C SER A 578 5.03 10.39 6.08
N THR A 579 5.38 11.13 7.15
CA THR A 579 5.93 12.50 7.05
C THR A 579 7.16 12.58 6.13
N VAL A 580 7.90 11.48 5.97
CA VAL A 580 9.04 11.37 5.05
C VAL A 580 8.59 11.38 3.58
N ASN A 581 7.46 10.76 3.26
CA ASN A 581 7.10 10.41 1.88
C ASN A 581 5.99 11.30 1.29
N GLY A 582 5.22 12.04 2.07
CA GLY A 582 4.13 12.92 1.59
C GLY A 582 4.50 13.83 0.42
N GLN A 583 5.55 14.64 0.59
CA GLN A 583 6.01 15.55 -0.48
C GLN A 583 6.67 14.79 -1.65
N THR A 584 7.32 13.68 -1.37
CA THR A 584 7.94 12.81 -2.39
C THR A 584 6.90 12.14 -3.28
N PHE A 585 5.78 11.69 -2.73
CA PHE A 585 4.68 11.06 -3.45
C PHE A 585 4.09 12.00 -4.52
N VAL A 586 3.80 13.27 -4.16
CA VAL A 586 3.28 14.25 -5.13
C VAL A 586 4.32 14.66 -6.18
N LEU A 587 5.61 14.67 -5.85
CA LEU A 587 6.68 14.85 -6.84
C LEU A 587 6.79 13.64 -7.78
N GLY A 588 6.61 12.42 -7.30
CA GLY A 588 6.59 11.21 -8.12
C GLY A 588 5.40 11.16 -9.08
N ARG A 589 4.21 11.56 -8.61
CA ARG A 589 3.03 11.72 -9.48
C ARG A 589 3.28 12.73 -10.60
N ARG A 590 3.97 13.84 -10.31
CA ARG A 590 4.37 14.81 -11.33
C ARG A 590 5.28 14.19 -12.41
N VAL A 591 6.19 13.27 -12.04
CA VAL A 591 7.02 12.54 -13.01
C VAL A 591 6.15 11.61 -13.87
N LEU A 592 5.26 10.81 -13.26
CA LEU A 592 4.35 9.87 -13.95
C LEU A 592 3.53 10.55 -15.07
N HIS A 593 3.01 11.75 -14.76
CA HIS A 593 2.15 12.57 -15.61
C HIS A 593 2.90 13.49 -16.60
N THR A 594 4.24 13.46 -16.64
CA THR A 594 5.04 14.30 -17.52
C THR A 594 5.48 13.57 -18.79
N SER A 595 5.38 14.26 -19.92
CA SER A 595 5.99 13.87 -21.20
C SER A 595 7.52 13.94 -21.14
N PHE A 596 8.20 12.79 -21.27
CA PHE A 596 9.67 12.73 -21.42
C PHE A 596 10.17 13.24 -22.78
N VAL A 597 9.26 13.46 -23.74
CA VAL A 597 9.60 14.01 -25.06
C VAL A 597 9.82 15.52 -24.97
N ASP A 598 8.94 16.24 -24.26
CA ASP A 598 8.89 17.71 -24.32
C ASP A 598 8.59 18.42 -22.99
N GLY A 599 8.45 17.67 -21.89
CA GLY A 599 8.24 18.18 -20.54
C GLY A 599 6.80 18.60 -20.23
N GLN A 600 5.84 18.37 -21.14
CA GLN A 600 4.43 18.75 -20.93
C GLN A 600 3.76 17.85 -19.88
N HIS A 601 3.05 18.47 -18.91
CA HIS A 601 2.14 17.76 -18.01
C HIS A 601 0.77 17.58 -18.70
N ASP A 602 0.12 16.43 -18.49
CA ASP A 602 -1.10 16.00 -19.19
C ASP A 602 -2.46 16.45 -18.57
N GLU A 603 -2.50 16.89 -17.31
CA GLU A 603 -3.76 17.21 -16.59
C GLU A 603 -4.28 18.62 -16.86
N ASP A 604 -3.58 19.65 -16.35
CA ASP A 604 -3.94 21.06 -16.43
C ASP A 604 -2.81 21.84 -17.11
N PRO A 605 -3.06 22.61 -18.19
CA PRO A 605 -2.07 23.49 -18.80
C PRO A 605 -1.35 24.45 -17.83
N ALA A 606 -1.98 24.82 -16.70
CA ALA A 606 -1.36 25.63 -15.64
C ALA A 606 -0.13 24.94 -15.02
N ASN A 607 -0.11 23.60 -14.95
CA ASN A 607 1.04 22.82 -14.48
C ASN A 607 2.31 23.07 -15.31
N GLY A 608 2.16 23.60 -16.53
CA GLY A 608 3.25 24.10 -17.36
C GLY A 608 4.14 22.99 -17.92
N ARG A 609 5.45 23.25 -17.94
CA ARG A 609 6.46 22.30 -18.43
C ARG A 609 7.52 22.01 -17.39
N PHE A 610 7.76 20.73 -17.15
CA PHE A 610 8.84 20.26 -16.30
C PHE A 610 10.11 20.08 -17.16
N ASN A 611 10.87 21.17 -17.29
CA ASN A 611 11.99 21.25 -18.23
C ASN A 611 13.09 20.21 -18.00
N GLU A 612 13.24 19.70 -16.78
CA GLU A 612 14.22 18.66 -16.42
C GLU A 612 13.91 17.30 -17.05
N LEU A 613 12.65 17.02 -17.40
CA LEU A 613 12.21 15.80 -18.10
C LEU A 613 12.05 16.02 -19.61
N SER A 614 12.20 17.24 -20.12
CA SER A 614 12.08 17.56 -21.53
C SER A 614 13.26 17.02 -22.34
N GLY A 615 12.99 16.33 -23.46
CA GLY A 615 14.02 15.75 -24.32
C GLY A 615 14.80 14.58 -23.69
N LYS A 616 14.18 13.84 -22.78
CA LYS A 616 14.74 12.62 -22.15
C LYS A 616 14.37 11.34 -22.87
N ALA A 617 13.28 11.33 -23.65
CA ALA A 617 12.93 10.19 -24.49
C ALA A 617 13.98 9.99 -25.59
N GLY A 618 14.58 8.80 -25.62
CA GLY A 618 15.50 8.35 -26.66
C GLY A 618 14.83 8.15 -28.03
N PRO A 619 15.60 7.82 -29.09
CA PRO A 619 15.13 7.91 -30.47
C PRO A 619 13.93 7.01 -30.82
N HIS A 620 13.69 5.96 -30.04
CA HIS A 620 12.61 5.00 -30.18
C HIS A 620 11.89 4.81 -28.83
N PHE A 621 10.55 4.77 -28.83
CA PHE A 621 9.72 4.57 -27.63
C PHE A 621 8.32 4.05 -28.00
N ILE A 622 7.53 3.62 -27.01
CA ILE A 622 6.10 3.31 -27.15
C ILE A 622 5.27 4.57 -26.90
N ASN A 623 5.39 5.20 -25.73
CA ASN A 623 4.59 6.36 -25.36
C ASN A 623 5.38 7.43 -24.60
N SER A 624 4.86 8.67 -24.51
CA SER A 624 5.64 9.81 -23.98
C SER A 624 5.54 10.01 -22.46
N SER A 625 4.51 9.48 -21.81
CA SER A 625 4.33 9.51 -20.34
C SER A 625 3.78 8.18 -19.84
N CYS A 626 3.99 7.86 -18.57
CA CYS A 626 3.51 6.61 -17.96
C CYS A 626 1.96 6.54 -17.98
N THR A 627 1.30 7.67 -17.73
CA THR A 627 -0.16 7.85 -17.78
C THR A 627 -0.78 7.54 -19.13
N SER A 628 -0.02 7.72 -20.22
CA SER A 628 -0.52 7.45 -21.58
C SER A 628 -0.78 5.95 -21.82
N CYS A 629 -0.15 5.08 -21.02
CA CYS A 629 -0.43 3.64 -20.96
C CYS A 629 -1.30 3.26 -19.74
N HIS A 630 -1.01 3.82 -18.56
CA HIS A 630 -1.68 3.49 -17.29
C HIS A 630 -2.84 4.46 -17.01
N GLU A 631 -3.99 4.22 -17.64
CA GLU A 631 -5.21 5.04 -17.51
C GLU A 631 -5.64 5.18 -16.04
N ARG A 632 -5.39 6.35 -15.43
CA ARG A 632 -5.65 6.66 -14.00
C ARG A 632 -5.04 5.63 -13.04
N ASN A 633 -3.81 5.17 -13.32
CA ASN A 633 -3.14 4.04 -12.63
C ASN A 633 -3.83 2.67 -12.77
N GLY A 634 -4.92 2.58 -13.54
CA GLY A 634 -5.61 1.35 -13.89
C GLY A 634 -5.01 0.64 -15.10
N ARG A 635 -5.85 -0.16 -15.75
CA ARG A 635 -5.54 -0.89 -16.99
C ARG A 635 -5.95 -0.04 -18.18
N ALA A 636 -5.35 -0.27 -19.35
CA ALA A 636 -5.77 0.42 -20.57
C ALA A 636 -7.10 -0.10 -21.12
N ALA A 637 -7.89 0.75 -21.79
CA ALA A 637 -9.07 0.34 -22.54
C ALA A 637 -8.67 -0.43 -23.83
N PRO A 638 -9.35 -1.53 -24.22
CA PRO A 638 -9.08 -2.23 -25.48
C PRO A 638 -9.31 -1.32 -26.70
N ALA A 639 -8.31 -1.18 -27.58
CA ALA A 639 -8.42 -0.37 -28.80
C ALA A 639 -9.34 -1.04 -29.85
N GLU A 640 -9.90 -0.23 -30.75
CA GLU A 640 -10.80 -0.74 -31.79
C GLU A 640 -10.08 -1.47 -32.94
N VAL A 641 -10.84 -2.25 -33.71
CA VAL A 641 -10.30 -3.05 -34.81
C VAL A 641 -9.70 -2.14 -35.89
N GLY A 642 -8.39 -2.27 -36.11
CA GLY A 642 -7.59 -1.48 -37.04
C GLY A 642 -6.83 -0.31 -36.40
N GLU A 643 -7.09 0.03 -35.14
CA GLU A 643 -6.36 1.08 -34.41
C GLU A 643 -5.03 0.58 -33.84
N ASN A 644 -4.09 1.49 -33.58
CA ASN A 644 -2.78 1.16 -33.02
C ASN A 644 -2.92 0.75 -31.53
N LEU A 645 -2.16 -0.25 -31.12
CA LEU A 645 -2.09 -0.72 -29.73
C LEU A 645 -0.93 -0.03 -28.99
N ASP A 646 -1.07 1.28 -28.77
CA ASP A 646 -0.05 2.15 -28.14
C ASP A 646 -0.03 2.10 -26.60
N LYS A 647 -0.92 1.30 -25.99
CA LYS A 647 -0.97 0.96 -24.56
C LYS A 647 -0.64 -0.51 -24.26
N TRP A 648 -0.02 -1.19 -25.23
CA TRP A 648 0.47 -2.56 -25.11
C TRP A 648 1.99 -2.58 -25.32
N VAL A 649 2.68 -3.30 -24.43
CA VAL A 649 4.05 -3.74 -24.66
C VAL A 649 4.01 -4.99 -25.52
N PHE A 650 4.55 -4.90 -26.74
CA PHE A 650 4.82 -6.07 -27.58
C PHE A 650 6.27 -6.49 -27.37
N LYS A 651 6.51 -7.46 -26.48
CA LYS A 651 7.82 -8.13 -26.44
C LYS A 651 7.96 -8.98 -27.70
N ILE A 652 9.14 -8.97 -28.32
CA ILE A 652 9.40 -9.58 -29.64
C ILE A 652 10.73 -10.32 -29.65
N ALA A 653 10.83 -11.36 -30.50
CA ALA A 653 12.07 -12.13 -30.65
C ALA A 653 12.22 -12.80 -32.03
N ASP A 654 13.45 -13.22 -32.32
CA ASP A 654 13.81 -14.09 -33.43
C ASP A 654 13.25 -15.53 -33.25
N SER A 655 13.49 -16.40 -34.23
CA SER A 655 13.03 -17.80 -34.18
C SER A 655 13.62 -18.60 -33.02
N ASN A 656 14.76 -18.18 -32.48
CA ASN A 656 15.48 -18.84 -31.40
C ASN A 656 14.96 -18.35 -30.04
N GLY A 657 14.52 -17.10 -29.93
CA GLY A 657 14.14 -16.41 -28.68
C GLY A 657 15.09 -15.28 -28.28
N ASN A 658 16.03 -14.88 -29.15
CA ASN A 658 16.86 -13.69 -28.95
C ASN A 658 16.08 -12.42 -29.35
N PRO A 659 16.46 -11.23 -28.86
CA PRO A 659 15.96 -9.95 -29.37
C PRO A 659 16.00 -9.86 -30.91
N ASP A 660 14.98 -9.25 -31.53
CA ASP A 660 14.90 -9.05 -32.97
C ASP A 660 16.07 -8.18 -33.45
N VAL A 661 16.82 -8.69 -34.43
CA VAL A 661 18.02 -8.02 -34.95
C VAL A 661 17.77 -6.62 -35.51
N ASN A 662 16.52 -6.22 -35.77
CA ASN A 662 16.15 -4.91 -36.31
C ASN A 662 15.32 -4.03 -35.35
N ARG A 663 14.94 -4.54 -34.16
CA ARG A 663 13.99 -3.89 -33.25
C ARG A 663 14.24 -4.12 -31.75
N GLY A 664 15.19 -4.96 -31.37
CA GLY A 664 15.42 -5.28 -29.95
C GLY A 664 14.39 -6.25 -29.39
N SER A 665 14.13 -6.15 -28.10
CA SER A 665 13.33 -7.06 -27.28
C SER A 665 11.87 -6.61 -27.14
N VAL A 666 11.59 -5.32 -27.38
CA VAL A 666 10.28 -4.68 -27.34
C VAL A 666 10.09 -3.83 -28.60
N LEU A 667 8.92 -3.92 -29.24
CA LEU A 667 8.62 -3.13 -30.44
C LEU A 667 8.27 -1.68 -30.07
N GLN A 668 9.07 -0.73 -30.57
CA GLN A 668 8.98 0.70 -30.26
C GLN A 668 8.43 1.51 -31.47
N PRO A 669 7.11 1.79 -31.53
CA PRO A 669 6.47 2.41 -32.68
C PRO A 669 6.80 3.90 -32.90
N ASN A 670 7.01 4.66 -31.84
CA ASN A 670 7.17 6.12 -31.88
C ASN A 670 8.64 6.53 -31.84
N THR A 671 8.96 7.72 -32.35
CA THR A 671 10.36 8.15 -32.56
C THR A 671 10.56 9.66 -32.39
N VAL A 672 11.70 10.06 -31.82
CA VAL A 672 12.21 11.45 -31.89
C VAL A 672 13.44 11.55 -32.80
N GLY A 673 13.71 12.76 -33.29
CA GLY A 673 14.85 13.03 -34.16
C GLY A 673 14.63 12.55 -35.59
N ASN A 674 15.63 11.88 -36.17
CA ASN A 674 15.65 11.45 -37.58
C ASN A 674 16.04 9.96 -37.70
N VAL A 675 15.33 9.11 -36.97
CA VAL A 675 15.35 7.65 -37.11
C VAL A 675 14.07 7.16 -37.82
N THR A 676 13.95 5.85 -38.07
CA THR A 676 12.78 5.26 -38.73
C THR A 676 11.98 4.44 -37.71
N SER A 677 10.67 4.68 -37.62
CA SER A 677 9.76 3.88 -36.79
C SER A 677 9.89 2.37 -37.08
N GLU A 678 9.84 1.56 -36.02
CA GLU A 678 9.86 0.11 -36.10
C GLU A 678 8.58 -0.50 -36.68
N GLY A 679 7.54 0.32 -36.85
CA GLY A 679 6.19 -0.06 -37.21
C GLY A 679 5.21 -0.01 -36.05
N THR A 680 3.93 -0.19 -36.34
CA THR A 680 2.87 -0.29 -35.34
C THR A 680 2.24 -1.69 -35.35
N VAL A 681 1.48 -1.98 -34.29
CA VAL A 681 0.67 -3.19 -34.17
C VAL A 681 -0.80 -2.80 -33.97
N SER A 682 -1.72 -3.51 -34.62
CA SER A 682 -3.16 -3.32 -34.47
C SER A 682 -3.89 -4.67 -34.35
N ILE A 683 -5.13 -4.65 -33.84
CA ILE A 683 -6.03 -5.80 -33.93
C ILE A 683 -6.70 -5.79 -35.31
N ALA A 684 -6.38 -6.76 -36.17
CA ALA A 684 -6.99 -6.89 -37.49
C ALA A 684 -8.39 -7.56 -37.44
N ALA A 685 -8.61 -8.44 -36.45
CA ALA A 685 -9.90 -9.06 -36.17
C ALA A 685 -9.93 -9.68 -34.77
N TRP A 686 -11.12 -9.78 -34.18
CA TRP A 686 -11.38 -10.66 -33.04
C TRP A 686 -11.88 -12.03 -33.56
N ASN A 687 -11.28 -13.12 -33.09
CA ASN A 687 -11.79 -14.48 -33.31
C ASN A 687 -12.74 -14.83 -32.17
N GLU A 688 -14.03 -15.05 -32.45
CA GLU A 688 -15.00 -15.43 -31.43
C GLU A 688 -15.33 -16.93 -31.47
N ALA A 689 -15.34 -17.58 -30.30
CA ALA A 689 -15.75 -18.97 -30.11
C ALA A 689 -16.37 -19.15 -28.72
N ASN A 690 -17.51 -19.84 -28.64
CA ASN A 690 -18.23 -20.14 -27.39
C ASN A 690 -18.54 -18.92 -26.50
N GLY A 691 -18.65 -17.72 -27.08
CA GLY A 691 -18.86 -16.45 -26.37
C GLY A 691 -17.58 -15.74 -25.94
N LEU A 692 -16.42 -16.38 -26.05
CA LEU A 692 -15.10 -15.79 -25.78
C LEU A 692 -14.47 -15.23 -27.06
N ARG A 693 -13.61 -14.21 -26.94
CA ARG A 693 -12.87 -13.59 -28.06
C ARG A 693 -11.35 -13.65 -27.86
N SER A 694 -10.58 -13.84 -28.93
CA SER A 694 -9.11 -13.69 -28.93
C SER A 694 -8.61 -12.81 -30.09
N PRO A 695 -7.55 -12.01 -29.91
CA PRO A 695 -7.10 -11.03 -30.90
C PRO A 695 -6.28 -11.66 -32.04
N SER A 696 -6.46 -11.15 -33.26
CA SER A 696 -5.56 -11.38 -34.41
C SER A 696 -4.74 -10.12 -34.66
N TYR A 697 -3.44 -10.15 -34.35
CA TYR A 697 -2.57 -8.99 -34.51
C TYR A 697 -2.04 -8.82 -35.94
N GLN A 698 -1.93 -7.56 -36.38
CA GLN A 698 -1.27 -7.16 -37.62
C GLN A 698 -0.12 -6.19 -37.30
N PHE A 699 1.07 -6.50 -37.83
CA PHE A 699 2.28 -5.69 -37.68
C PHE A 699 2.56 -4.94 -38.99
N SER A 700 2.74 -3.61 -38.95
CA SER A 700 2.94 -2.82 -40.17
C SER A 700 4.27 -3.11 -40.89
N SER A 701 5.29 -3.45 -40.11
CA SER A 701 6.70 -3.59 -40.56
C SER A 701 7.19 -5.04 -40.51
N GLY A 702 6.28 -5.99 -40.72
CA GLY A 702 6.57 -7.42 -40.73
C GLY A 702 6.45 -8.06 -39.33
N THR A 703 5.69 -9.15 -39.27
CA THR A 703 5.46 -9.93 -38.05
C THR A 703 6.78 -10.50 -37.51
N PRO A 704 7.11 -10.31 -36.22
CA PRO A 704 8.25 -10.96 -35.58
C PRO A 704 8.06 -12.49 -35.55
N ALA A 705 9.14 -13.25 -35.38
CA ALA A 705 9.06 -14.71 -35.36
C ALA A 705 8.41 -15.24 -34.07
N LYS A 706 8.58 -14.52 -32.96
CA LYS A 706 7.88 -14.73 -31.68
C LYS A 706 7.46 -13.38 -31.10
N PHE A 707 6.37 -13.34 -30.36
CA PHE A 707 5.95 -12.17 -29.58
C PHE A 707 5.08 -12.53 -28.37
N SER A 708 5.05 -11.63 -27.40
CA SER A 708 4.14 -11.63 -26.24
C SER A 708 3.44 -10.27 -26.20
N ALA A 709 2.12 -10.25 -26.32
CA ALA A 709 1.31 -9.04 -26.33
C ALA A 709 0.78 -8.76 -24.93
N ARG A 710 1.09 -7.59 -24.37
CA ARG A 710 0.86 -7.29 -22.94
C ARG A 710 0.24 -5.93 -22.74
N ILE A 711 -0.99 -5.87 -22.26
CA ILE A 711 -1.65 -4.62 -21.90
C ILE A 711 -1.05 -4.04 -20.61
N ALA A 712 -1.10 -2.71 -20.46
CA ALA A 712 -0.70 -2.04 -19.23
C ALA A 712 -1.48 -2.57 -17.99
N PRO A 713 -0.80 -3.07 -16.94
CA PRO A 713 -1.44 -3.48 -15.69
C PRO A 713 -1.76 -2.27 -14.79
N GLN A 714 -2.61 -2.48 -13.77
CA GLN A 714 -2.82 -1.50 -12.70
C GLN A 714 -1.56 -1.33 -11.82
N LEU A 715 -1.39 -0.14 -11.22
CA LEU A 715 -0.21 0.21 -10.40
C LEU A 715 -0.44 0.15 -8.87
N VAL A 716 -1.68 -0.03 -8.42
CA VAL A 716 -2.05 0.04 -6.99
C VAL A 716 -1.55 -1.16 -6.19
N GLY A 717 -1.04 -0.89 -4.98
CA GLY A 717 -0.60 -1.89 -4.01
C GLY A 717 0.73 -2.58 -4.35
N LEU A 718 1.43 -2.17 -5.42
CA LEU A 718 2.67 -2.83 -5.84
C LEU A 718 3.75 -2.82 -4.74
N GLY A 719 3.83 -1.77 -3.92
CA GLY A 719 4.77 -1.71 -2.79
C GLY A 719 4.53 -2.78 -1.73
N LEU A 720 3.27 -3.12 -1.45
CA LEU A 720 2.94 -4.25 -0.58
C LEU A 720 3.38 -5.59 -1.21
N MET A 721 3.23 -5.74 -2.53
CA MET A 721 3.71 -6.92 -3.26
C MET A 721 5.26 -7.02 -3.32
N GLU A 722 5.96 -5.88 -3.23
CA GLU A 722 7.41 -5.82 -3.08
C GLU A 722 7.85 -6.26 -1.68
N ALA A 723 7.06 -5.91 -0.66
CA ALA A 723 7.38 -6.12 0.74
C ALA A 723 7.11 -7.54 1.26
N ILE A 724 6.34 -8.39 0.57
CA ILE A 724 6.17 -9.83 0.93
C ILE A 724 7.55 -10.52 0.93
N PRO A 725 7.94 -11.30 1.96
CA PRO A 725 9.22 -12.01 1.97
C PRO A 725 9.37 -12.99 0.80
N GLU A 726 10.59 -13.21 0.31
CA GLU A 726 10.83 -14.22 -0.72
C GLU A 726 10.53 -15.65 -0.23
N ALA A 727 10.75 -15.95 1.05
CA ALA A 727 10.51 -17.26 1.63
C ALA A 727 9.02 -17.66 1.57
N ASP A 728 8.12 -16.75 1.95
CA ASP A 728 6.66 -16.94 1.94
C ASP A 728 6.12 -17.29 0.54
N ILE A 729 6.68 -16.68 -0.50
CA ILE A 729 6.31 -16.96 -1.90
C ILE A 729 6.88 -18.31 -2.37
N LEU A 730 8.11 -18.64 -1.97
CA LEU A 730 8.76 -19.91 -2.32
C LEU A 730 8.15 -21.11 -1.59
N ALA A 731 7.63 -20.92 -0.37
CA ALA A 731 6.90 -21.94 0.38
C ALA A 731 5.55 -22.33 -0.27
N MET A 732 5.07 -21.55 -1.24
CA MET A 732 3.90 -21.88 -2.07
C MET A 732 4.26 -22.61 -3.38
N GLU A 733 5.54 -22.83 -3.71
CA GLU A 733 5.92 -23.58 -4.93
C GLU A 733 5.53 -25.07 -4.86
N ASP A 734 4.85 -25.58 -5.88
CA ASP A 734 4.61 -27.02 -6.08
C ASP A 734 4.95 -27.49 -7.50
N ILE A 735 6.20 -27.24 -7.90
CA ILE A 735 6.75 -27.55 -9.23
C ILE A 735 6.53 -29.02 -9.67
N ASP A 736 6.30 -29.94 -8.72
CA ASP A 736 6.16 -31.39 -8.94
C ASP A 736 4.71 -31.92 -8.78
N ASP A 737 3.68 -31.08 -8.55
CA ASP A 737 2.25 -31.48 -8.32
C ASP A 737 2.11 -32.52 -7.17
N LYS A 738 2.70 -32.21 -6.01
CA LYS A 738 2.73 -33.07 -4.81
C LYS A 738 1.64 -32.73 -3.79
N VAL A 739 1.21 -31.46 -3.70
CA VAL A 739 0.35 -30.92 -2.63
C VAL A 739 -1.12 -31.19 -2.93
N ALA A 740 -1.46 -32.48 -2.90
CA ALA A 740 -2.70 -33.09 -3.36
C ALA A 740 -2.93 -32.96 -4.88
N PRO A 741 -3.35 -34.05 -5.57
CA PRO A 741 -3.29 -34.12 -7.04
C PRO A 741 -4.42 -33.35 -7.72
N PHE A 742 -4.29 -32.03 -7.75
CA PHE A 742 -5.20 -31.10 -8.42
C PHE A 742 -4.70 -30.69 -9.82
N GLY A 743 -3.41 -30.89 -10.13
CA GLY A 743 -2.80 -30.49 -11.39
C GLY A 743 -2.47 -29.01 -11.42
N ILE A 744 -1.88 -28.50 -10.32
CA ILE A 744 -1.42 -27.12 -10.15
C ILE A 744 0.07 -27.19 -9.88
N SER A 745 0.87 -26.39 -10.60
CA SER A 745 2.34 -26.48 -10.59
C SER A 745 2.99 -25.11 -10.43
N GLY A 746 2.49 -24.35 -9.45
CA GLY A 746 2.93 -22.99 -9.14
C GLY A 746 4.45 -22.89 -8.97
N LYS A 747 5.07 -22.00 -9.73
CA LYS A 747 6.53 -21.87 -9.84
C LYS A 747 6.99 -20.42 -9.79
N ALA A 748 8.04 -20.15 -9.01
CA ALA A 748 8.67 -18.86 -8.92
C ALA A 748 9.51 -18.54 -10.17
N GLN A 749 9.50 -17.28 -10.60
CA GLN A 749 10.46 -16.77 -11.56
C GLN A 749 11.77 -16.45 -10.83
N LYS A 750 12.91 -16.81 -11.43
CA LYS A 750 14.24 -16.39 -10.94
C LYS A 750 14.94 -15.55 -12.02
N LEU A 751 15.55 -14.44 -11.61
CA LEU A 751 16.23 -13.51 -12.53
C LEU A 751 17.48 -12.91 -11.91
N ILE A 752 18.37 -12.36 -12.76
CA ILE A 752 19.56 -11.65 -12.31
C ILE A 752 19.26 -10.16 -12.21
N ASP A 753 19.49 -9.60 -11.03
CA ASP A 753 19.26 -8.20 -10.73
C ASP A 753 20.17 -7.26 -11.56
N PRO A 754 19.64 -6.15 -12.13
CA PRO A 754 20.41 -5.28 -13.00
C PRO A 754 21.49 -4.47 -12.27
N VAL A 755 21.38 -4.24 -10.96
CA VAL A 755 22.36 -3.47 -10.19
C VAL A 755 23.30 -4.42 -9.44
N THR A 756 22.75 -5.23 -8.55
CA THR A 756 23.49 -6.09 -7.61
C THR A 756 24.08 -7.36 -8.25
N LYS A 757 23.57 -7.77 -9.43
CA LYS A 757 23.93 -8.99 -10.16
C LYS A 757 23.68 -10.31 -9.39
N GLN A 758 22.91 -10.26 -8.32
CA GLN A 758 22.47 -11.43 -7.54
C GLN A 758 21.26 -12.10 -8.22
N THR A 759 21.04 -13.40 -7.97
CA THR A 759 19.73 -14.01 -8.27
C THR A 759 18.69 -13.43 -7.31
N ARG A 760 17.55 -13.02 -7.85
CA ARG A 760 16.38 -12.52 -7.13
C ARG A 760 15.14 -13.29 -7.55
N LEU A 761 14.14 -13.30 -6.67
CA LEU A 761 12.77 -13.62 -7.03
C LEU A 761 12.27 -12.60 -8.07
N GLY A 762 11.59 -13.09 -9.11
CA GLY A 762 10.84 -12.25 -10.03
C GLY A 762 9.45 -11.94 -9.46
N ARG A 763 9.05 -10.66 -9.46
CA ARG A 763 7.81 -10.18 -8.84
C ARG A 763 6.86 -9.50 -9.82
N PHE A 764 7.38 -8.65 -10.71
CA PHE A 764 6.54 -7.70 -11.44
C PHE A 764 6.39 -7.99 -12.95
N GLY A 765 5.38 -7.37 -13.55
CA GLY A 765 4.92 -7.69 -14.90
C GLY A 765 4.16 -9.02 -14.99
N TRP A 766 3.76 -9.36 -16.23
CA TRP A 766 2.85 -10.48 -16.52
C TRP A 766 3.48 -11.88 -16.43
N LYS A 767 4.80 -12.00 -16.56
CA LYS A 767 5.56 -13.25 -16.35
C LYS A 767 6.70 -13.05 -15.32
N ALA A 768 6.46 -12.19 -14.33
CA ALA A 768 7.37 -11.92 -13.20
C ALA A 768 8.79 -11.44 -13.59
N GLY A 769 8.95 -10.79 -14.75
CA GLY A 769 10.23 -10.52 -15.40
C GLY A 769 11.16 -9.48 -14.74
N THR A 770 10.78 -8.90 -13.60
CA THR A 770 11.54 -7.86 -12.86
C THR A 770 11.44 -8.09 -11.35
N SER A 771 12.51 -7.76 -10.61
CA SER A 771 12.69 -8.07 -9.18
C SER A 771 12.01 -7.06 -8.26
N SER A 772 12.34 -5.78 -8.42
CA SER A 772 11.84 -4.65 -7.62
C SER A 772 10.93 -3.72 -8.44
N ILE A 773 10.22 -2.81 -7.77
CA ILE A 773 9.50 -1.70 -8.40
C ILE A 773 10.50 -0.77 -9.08
N GLU A 774 11.66 -0.53 -8.47
CA GLU A 774 12.76 0.22 -9.10
C GLU A 774 13.19 -0.42 -10.43
N HIS A 775 13.39 -1.75 -10.46
CA HIS A 775 13.70 -2.49 -11.69
C HIS A 775 12.53 -2.44 -12.69
N GLN A 776 11.28 -2.58 -12.24
CA GLN A 776 10.10 -2.50 -13.11
C GLN A 776 9.92 -1.10 -13.73
N VAL A 777 10.12 -0.04 -12.95
CA VAL A 777 10.05 1.35 -13.40
C VAL A 777 11.21 1.66 -14.34
N ALA A 778 12.44 1.26 -14.00
CA ALA A 778 13.60 1.41 -14.87
C ALA A 778 13.43 0.65 -16.20
N ALA A 779 12.82 -0.54 -16.18
CA ALA A 779 12.53 -1.33 -17.38
C ALA A 779 11.50 -0.63 -18.27
N ALA A 780 10.37 -0.18 -17.69
CA ALA A 780 9.34 0.55 -18.44
C ALA A 780 9.84 1.90 -18.98
N LEU A 781 10.66 2.63 -18.21
CA LEU A 781 11.36 3.82 -18.70
C LEU A 781 12.21 3.48 -19.92
N ASN A 782 13.03 2.42 -19.85
CA ASN A 782 13.93 2.02 -20.93
C ASN A 782 13.19 1.53 -22.20
N THR A 783 12.26 0.59 -22.08
CA THR A 783 11.59 -0.03 -23.24
C THR A 783 10.35 0.71 -23.72
N ASP A 784 9.62 1.38 -22.83
CA ASP A 784 8.29 1.92 -23.15
C ASP A 784 8.34 3.45 -23.34
N MET A 785 9.16 4.15 -22.55
CA MET A 785 9.38 5.61 -22.67
C MET A 785 10.67 5.98 -23.45
N GLY A 786 11.58 5.02 -23.66
CA GLY A 786 12.89 5.24 -24.29
C GLY A 786 13.91 6.00 -23.43
N VAL A 787 13.74 6.04 -22.11
CA VAL A 787 14.53 6.86 -21.16
C VAL A 787 15.51 5.98 -20.38
N MET A 788 16.80 6.32 -20.38
CA MET A 788 17.82 5.55 -19.64
C MET A 788 18.04 6.04 -18.20
N THR A 789 18.27 5.09 -17.30
CA THR A 789 18.44 5.30 -15.84
C THR A 789 19.77 4.74 -15.34
N SER A 790 20.15 5.04 -14.10
CA SER A 790 21.29 4.41 -13.40
C SER A 790 21.18 2.87 -13.32
N VAL A 791 19.95 2.38 -13.16
CA VAL A 791 19.59 0.94 -13.14
C VAL A 791 19.75 0.29 -14.53
N LEU A 792 19.31 0.98 -15.60
CA LEU A 792 19.34 0.48 -16.98
C LEU A 792 19.86 1.54 -17.97
N ALA A 793 21.16 1.82 -17.90
CA ALA A 793 21.88 2.80 -18.74
C ALA A 793 22.24 2.29 -20.16
N THR A 794 21.38 1.46 -20.78
CA THR A 794 21.57 0.98 -22.15
C THR A 794 20.20 0.73 -22.79
N PRO A 795 19.85 1.40 -23.90
CA PRO A 795 18.56 1.20 -24.56
C PRO A 795 18.44 -0.22 -25.12
N ASP A 796 17.25 -0.81 -24.99
CA ASP A 796 16.87 -1.97 -25.80
C ASP A 796 16.94 -1.61 -27.29
N CYS A 797 17.59 -2.46 -28.09
CA CYS A 797 17.90 -2.13 -29.48
C CYS A 797 18.40 -3.35 -30.27
N GLY A 798 17.93 -3.50 -31.50
CA GLY A 798 18.37 -4.53 -32.43
C GLY A 798 19.83 -4.36 -32.86
N THR A 799 20.51 -5.48 -33.14
CA THR A 799 21.93 -5.47 -33.55
C THR A 799 22.19 -4.67 -34.84
N ASN A 800 21.22 -4.61 -35.76
CA ASN A 800 21.28 -3.80 -36.98
C ASN A 800 21.04 -2.31 -36.72
N GLN A 801 20.09 -1.94 -35.85
CA GLN A 801 19.89 -0.55 -35.39
C GLN A 801 21.17 -0.03 -34.69
N LYS A 802 21.78 -0.86 -33.85
CA LYS A 802 23.06 -0.55 -33.19
C LYS A 802 24.21 -0.38 -34.17
N ALA A 803 24.25 -1.18 -35.24
CA ALA A 803 25.20 -1.00 -36.34
C ALA A 803 24.91 0.24 -37.22
N GLN A 804 23.67 0.74 -37.22
CA GLN A 804 23.26 1.98 -37.91
C GLN A 804 23.40 3.23 -37.03
N GLY A 805 23.56 3.07 -35.71
CA GLY A 805 23.68 4.16 -34.75
C GLY A 805 22.34 4.81 -34.36
N SER A 806 21.22 4.09 -34.45
CA SER A 806 19.87 4.64 -34.18
C SER A 806 19.36 4.47 -32.75
N CYS A 807 20.02 3.70 -31.89
CA CYS A 807 19.53 3.36 -30.54
C CYS A 807 19.49 4.52 -29.53
N GLY A 808 20.21 5.63 -29.79
CA GLY A 808 20.50 6.63 -28.76
C GLY A 808 21.81 6.34 -28.02
N THR A 809 21.91 6.79 -26.76
CA THR A 809 23.12 6.81 -25.95
C THR A 809 23.12 5.74 -24.85
N ASN A 810 24.31 5.20 -24.55
CA ASN A 810 24.56 4.38 -23.35
C ASN A 810 25.02 5.30 -22.21
N ASP A 811 24.11 6.07 -21.62
CA ASP A 811 24.39 6.99 -20.51
C ASP A 811 23.18 7.08 -19.56
N VAL A 812 23.32 7.72 -18.40
CA VAL A 812 22.22 7.95 -17.46
C VAL A 812 21.52 9.27 -17.81
N GLU A 813 20.27 9.19 -18.26
CA GLU A 813 19.52 10.34 -18.78
C GLU A 813 18.55 10.90 -17.74
N LEU A 814 17.85 10.06 -16.99
CA LEU A 814 17.02 10.47 -15.85
C LEU A 814 17.88 10.58 -14.57
N ALA A 815 17.67 11.64 -13.79
CA ALA A 815 18.32 11.80 -12.49
C ALA A 815 17.68 10.88 -11.44
N ASP A 816 18.50 10.29 -10.57
CA ASP A 816 18.05 9.31 -9.57
C ASP A 816 16.93 9.84 -8.67
N GLU A 817 16.94 11.14 -8.31
CA GLU A 817 15.85 11.78 -7.55
C GLU A 817 14.47 11.63 -8.22
N HIS A 818 14.39 11.75 -9.55
CA HIS A 818 13.13 11.59 -10.28
C HIS A 818 12.70 10.12 -10.37
N LEU A 819 13.66 9.19 -10.42
CA LEU A 819 13.39 7.74 -10.34
C LEU A 819 12.87 7.36 -8.95
N ASP A 820 13.59 7.77 -7.89
CA ASP A 820 13.21 7.64 -6.48
C ASP A 820 11.79 8.14 -6.21
N ASN A 821 11.48 9.35 -6.69
CA ASN A 821 10.17 9.95 -6.52
C ASN A 821 9.08 9.11 -7.22
N LEU A 822 9.31 8.70 -8.47
CA LEU A 822 8.37 7.88 -9.25
C LEU A 822 8.16 6.48 -8.63
N VAL A 823 9.23 5.84 -8.14
CA VAL A 823 9.18 4.56 -7.42
C VAL A 823 8.33 4.72 -6.16
N LYS A 824 8.65 5.70 -5.28
CA LYS A 824 7.92 5.92 -4.02
C LYS A 824 6.45 6.27 -4.24
N TYR A 825 6.11 7.00 -5.31
CA TYR A 825 4.71 7.20 -5.70
C TYR A 825 4.00 5.87 -5.97
N ILE A 826 4.58 4.99 -6.81
CA ILE A 826 4.00 3.69 -7.15
C ILE A 826 3.95 2.74 -5.93
N SER A 827 5.00 2.72 -5.10
CA SER A 827 5.04 1.89 -3.89
C SER A 827 3.96 2.26 -2.87
N LEU A 828 3.58 3.55 -2.78
CA LEU A 828 2.72 4.09 -1.72
C LEU A 828 1.30 4.46 -2.22
N LEU A 829 0.88 3.93 -3.37
CA LEU A 829 -0.52 3.97 -3.83
C LEU A 829 -1.41 3.12 -2.92
N GLY A 830 -2.34 3.78 -2.21
CA GLY A 830 -3.24 3.14 -1.26
C GLY A 830 -4.19 2.13 -1.92
N VAL A 831 -4.37 0.98 -1.27
CA VAL A 831 -5.31 -0.06 -1.75
C VAL A 831 -6.73 0.30 -1.33
N ARG A 832 -7.72 0.08 -2.20
CA ARG A 832 -9.14 0.31 -1.87
C ARG A 832 -9.64 -0.78 -0.91
N ALA A 833 -10.43 -0.41 0.09
CA ALA A 833 -11.08 -1.38 0.97
C ALA A 833 -12.07 -2.29 0.22
N GLN A 834 -12.23 -3.52 0.70
CA GLN A 834 -13.30 -4.41 0.22
C GLN A 834 -14.67 -3.83 0.60
N ARG A 835 -15.62 -3.98 -0.31
CA ARG A 835 -16.97 -3.42 -0.24
C ARG A 835 -17.98 -4.45 0.30
N ALA A 836 -19.10 -3.96 0.84
CA ALA A 836 -20.28 -4.79 1.18
C ALA A 836 -19.97 -6.08 1.97
N LEU A 837 -19.08 -6.00 2.97
CA LEU A 837 -18.63 -7.12 3.80
C LEU A 837 -19.77 -7.81 4.56
N ASP A 838 -20.80 -7.06 4.91
CA ASP A 838 -22.01 -7.48 5.61
C ASP A 838 -23.09 -8.09 4.68
N ASP A 839 -22.87 -8.08 3.36
CA ASP A 839 -23.82 -8.62 2.39
C ASP A 839 -23.73 -10.16 2.29
N PRO A 840 -24.82 -10.91 2.57
CA PRO A 840 -24.79 -12.37 2.57
C PRO A 840 -24.39 -13.02 1.23
N GLN A 841 -24.62 -12.35 0.10
CA GLN A 841 -24.21 -12.85 -1.21
C GLN A 841 -22.70 -12.65 -1.46
N VAL A 842 -22.10 -11.58 -0.91
CA VAL A 842 -20.63 -11.39 -0.95
C VAL A 842 -19.95 -12.46 -0.09
N GLN A 843 -20.49 -12.75 1.10
CA GLN A 843 -19.98 -13.82 1.96
C GLN A 843 -20.14 -15.22 1.33
N ASN A 844 -21.30 -15.52 0.73
CA ASN A 844 -21.48 -16.76 -0.04
C ASN A 844 -20.53 -16.83 -1.25
N GLY A 845 -20.32 -15.71 -1.94
CA GLY A 845 -19.36 -15.58 -3.04
C GLY A 845 -17.91 -15.87 -2.62
N LYS A 846 -17.47 -15.37 -1.45
CA LYS A 846 -16.16 -15.67 -0.87
C LYS A 846 -16.01 -17.16 -0.55
N ALA A 847 -17.01 -17.77 0.09
CA ALA A 847 -17.02 -19.20 0.36
C ALA A 847 -17.01 -20.05 -0.94
N LEU A 848 -17.73 -19.60 -1.98
CA LEU A 848 -17.74 -20.23 -3.29
C LEU A 848 -16.36 -20.17 -3.96
N PHE A 849 -15.68 -19.01 -3.93
CA PHE A 849 -14.34 -18.80 -4.48
C PHE A 849 -13.32 -19.81 -3.95
N ALA A 850 -13.29 -20.01 -2.63
CA ALA A 850 -12.47 -21.04 -2.01
C ALA A 850 -12.94 -22.46 -2.42
N SER A 851 -14.23 -22.79 -2.26
CA SER A 851 -14.73 -24.16 -2.50
C SER A 851 -14.60 -24.66 -3.94
N ILE A 852 -14.56 -23.76 -4.94
CA ILE A 852 -14.30 -24.14 -6.34
C ILE A 852 -12.79 -24.17 -6.69
N GLY A 853 -11.91 -23.82 -5.78
CA GLY A 853 -10.46 -23.81 -6.01
C GLY A 853 -9.97 -22.62 -6.83
N CYS A 854 -10.52 -21.42 -6.61
CA CYS A 854 -9.86 -20.20 -7.09
C CYS A 854 -8.75 -19.74 -6.13
N ALA A 855 -8.94 -19.97 -4.82
CA ALA A 855 -7.96 -19.65 -3.79
C ALA A 855 -6.65 -20.45 -3.92
N ASP A 856 -6.68 -21.60 -4.61
CA ASP A 856 -5.55 -22.51 -4.84
C ASP A 856 -4.35 -21.86 -5.59
N CYS A 857 -4.58 -20.72 -6.25
CA CYS A 857 -3.53 -19.83 -6.79
C CYS A 857 -3.77 -18.34 -6.43
N HIS A 858 -5.02 -17.95 -6.18
CA HIS A 858 -5.36 -16.62 -5.67
C HIS A 858 -5.39 -16.59 -4.15
N THR A 859 -4.25 -16.93 -3.52
CA THR A 859 -4.03 -16.96 -2.07
C THR A 859 -4.53 -15.67 -1.41
N GLN A 860 -5.52 -15.81 -0.53
CA GLN A 860 -6.26 -14.68 0.05
C GLN A 860 -5.35 -13.71 0.79
N THR A 861 -4.61 -14.21 1.79
CA THR A 861 -3.90 -13.41 2.80
C THR A 861 -2.39 -13.65 2.72
N LEU A 862 -1.61 -12.58 2.72
CA LEU A 862 -0.15 -12.61 2.86
C LEU A 862 0.29 -11.57 3.89
N THR A 863 1.53 -11.68 4.37
CA THR A 863 2.13 -10.74 5.33
C THR A 863 3.34 -10.07 4.67
N THR A 864 3.57 -8.79 4.94
CA THR A 864 4.76 -8.07 4.47
C THR A 864 5.88 -8.09 5.50
N SER A 865 7.13 -8.13 5.03
CA SER A 865 8.31 -8.22 5.88
C SER A 865 8.46 -6.99 6.78
N GLU A 866 8.70 -7.23 8.07
CA GLU A 866 9.11 -6.19 9.02
C GLU A 866 10.37 -5.43 8.58
N ASN A 867 11.21 -6.02 7.71
CA ASN A 867 12.46 -5.43 7.23
C ASN A 867 12.29 -4.42 6.08
N HIS A 868 11.07 -4.18 5.58
CA HIS A 868 10.87 -3.32 4.41
C HIS A 868 11.29 -1.85 4.68
N PRO A 869 11.99 -1.16 3.76
CA PRO A 869 12.58 0.16 4.04
C PRO A 869 11.55 1.28 4.23
N LEU A 870 10.40 1.22 3.54
CA LEU A 870 9.26 2.12 3.78
C LEU A 870 8.40 1.52 4.89
N ARG A 871 8.32 2.19 6.06
CA ARG A 871 7.65 1.64 7.25
C ARG A 871 6.13 1.52 7.08
N GLU A 872 5.53 2.31 6.19
CA GLU A 872 4.11 2.20 5.83
C GLU A 872 3.72 0.84 5.25
N LEU A 873 4.69 0.12 4.68
CA LEU A 873 4.52 -1.14 3.97
C LEU A 873 5.10 -2.35 4.74
N ALA A 874 5.74 -2.13 5.88
CA ALA A 874 6.31 -3.18 6.73
C ALA A 874 5.28 -3.72 7.73
N GLY A 875 5.30 -5.01 8.05
CA GLY A 875 4.43 -5.60 9.08
C GLY A 875 2.93 -5.57 8.75
N GLN A 876 2.58 -5.56 7.47
CA GLN A 876 1.19 -5.45 7.02
C GLN A 876 0.62 -6.84 6.71
N THR A 877 -0.46 -7.23 7.41
CA THR A 877 -1.38 -8.26 6.91
C THR A 877 -2.16 -7.66 5.75
N ILE A 878 -2.12 -8.32 4.59
CA ILE A 878 -2.72 -7.85 3.34
C ILE A 878 -3.57 -8.93 2.70
N HIS A 879 -4.56 -8.54 1.89
CA HIS A 879 -5.44 -9.47 1.20
C HIS A 879 -5.39 -9.29 -0.34
N PRO A 880 -4.27 -9.66 -0.99
CA PRO A 880 -4.06 -9.40 -2.41
C PRO A 880 -4.74 -10.42 -3.35
N TYR A 881 -5.12 -11.62 -2.86
CA TYR A 881 -5.66 -12.72 -3.66
C TYR A 881 -4.71 -13.15 -4.82
N THR A 882 -3.48 -13.54 -4.47
CA THR A 882 -2.42 -14.00 -5.40
C THR A 882 -1.28 -14.63 -4.60
N ASP A 883 -0.73 -15.75 -5.08
CA ASP A 883 0.52 -16.36 -4.61
C ASP A 883 1.80 -15.74 -5.22
N MET A 884 1.65 -14.85 -6.21
CA MET A 884 2.70 -14.31 -7.09
C MET A 884 3.43 -15.33 -8.00
N LEU A 885 2.98 -16.58 -8.07
CA LEU A 885 3.63 -17.65 -8.83
C LEU A 885 3.20 -17.67 -10.31
N LEU A 886 3.96 -18.40 -11.12
CA LEU A 886 3.68 -18.72 -12.52
C LEU A 886 2.86 -20.01 -12.61
N HIS A 887 1.79 -20.00 -13.42
CA HIS A 887 0.94 -21.17 -13.68
C HIS A 887 0.67 -21.34 -15.18
N ASP A 888 0.63 -22.58 -15.68
CA ASP A 888 0.19 -22.85 -17.04
C ASP A 888 -1.32 -22.59 -17.19
N MET A 889 -1.66 -21.47 -17.81
CA MET A 889 -3.06 -21.11 -18.11
C MET A 889 -3.58 -21.76 -19.41
N GLY A 890 -2.79 -22.67 -19.99
CA GLY A 890 -3.13 -23.52 -21.12
C GLY A 890 -3.08 -22.84 -22.48
N ALA A 891 -3.20 -23.66 -23.53
CA ALA A 891 -3.08 -23.25 -24.93
C ALA A 891 -4.05 -22.15 -25.40
N GLY A 892 -5.13 -21.87 -24.64
CA GLY A 892 -6.03 -20.74 -24.91
C GLY A 892 -5.42 -19.39 -24.59
N LEU A 893 -4.59 -19.30 -23.54
CA LEU A 893 -3.90 -18.10 -23.10
C LEU A 893 -2.39 -18.13 -23.40
N ALA A 894 -1.92 -19.08 -24.20
CA ALA A 894 -0.54 -19.16 -24.64
C ALA A 894 -0.16 -18.07 -25.65
N ASP A 895 0.96 -17.37 -25.42
CA ASP A 895 1.73 -16.72 -26.47
C ASP A 895 2.82 -17.68 -27.01
N ASN A 896 3.70 -17.20 -27.90
CA ASN A 896 4.83 -17.98 -28.41
C ASN A 896 6.21 -17.44 -27.96
N LEU A 897 6.24 -16.62 -26.89
CA LEU A 897 7.42 -15.98 -26.32
C LEU A 897 7.43 -16.10 -24.78
N GLY A 898 8.14 -17.12 -24.30
CA GLY A 898 8.51 -17.23 -22.89
C GLY A 898 9.47 -16.12 -22.42
N GLU A 899 9.62 -16.01 -21.11
CA GLU A 899 10.44 -15.00 -20.44
C GLU A 899 11.09 -15.61 -19.19
N GLY A 900 12.42 -15.61 -19.12
CA GLY A 900 13.15 -16.31 -18.06
C GLY A 900 12.83 -17.81 -18.03
N LEU A 901 12.30 -18.28 -16.90
CA LEU A 901 11.82 -19.64 -16.66
C LEU A 901 10.36 -19.86 -17.06
N ALA A 902 9.63 -18.81 -17.47
CA ALA A 902 8.25 -18.90 -17.92
C ALA A 902 8.16 -19.26 -19.41
N THR A 903 7.33 -20.24 -19.75
CA THR A 903 7.00 -20.65 -21.12
C THR A 903 5.99 -19.68 -21.78
N GLY A 904 5.42 -20.08 -22.92
CA GLY A 904 4.43 -19.28 -23.64
C GLY A 904 3.08 -19.16 -22.92
N SER A 905 2.68 -20.19 -22.16
CA SER A 905 1.39 -20.29 -21.47
C SER A 905 1.43 -20.07 -19.97
N GLU A 906 2.63 -20.01 -19.38
CA GLU A 906 2.82 -19.61 -18.00
C GLU A 906 2.64 -18.11 -17.80
N TRP A 907 1.78 -17.73 -16.85
CA TRP A 907 1.51 -16.35 -16.45
C TRP A 907 1.55 -16.22 -14.94
N ARG A 908 1.96 -15.04 -14.45
CA ARG A 908 1.95 -14.72 -13.03
C ARG A 908 0.51 -14.47 -12.56
N THR A 909 0.08 -15.03 -11.43
CA THR A 909 -1.19 -14.63 -10.82
C THR A 909 -1.18 -13.12 -10.53
N THR A 910 -2.24 -12.40 -10.93
CA THR A 910 -2.36 -10.96 -10.61
C THR A 910 -3.21 -10.78 -9.36
N PRO A 911 -2.87 -9.84 -8.46
CA PRO A 911 -3.73 -9.52 -7.33
C PRO A 911 -5.11 -9.09 -7.81
N LEU A 912 -6.15 -9.48 -7.06
CA LEU A 912 -7.55 -9.20 -7.40
C LEU A 912 -8.11 -7.94 -6.70
N TRP A 913 -7.32 -7.27 -5.84
CA TRP A 913 -7.76 -6.01 -5.23
C TRP A 913 -8.12 -4.95 -6.30
N GLY A 914 -9.24 -4.25 -6.09
CA GLY A 914 -9.78 -3.30 -7.05
C GLY A 914 -10.31 -3.90 -8.37
N ILE A 915 -10.39 -5.23 -8.56
CA ILE A 915 -10.88 -5.81 -9.83
C ILE A 915 -12.32 -5.38 -10.15
N GLY A 916 -13.16 -5.17 -9.13
CA GLY A 916 -14.52 -4.62 -9.27
C GLY A 916 -14.56 -3.14 -9.63
N LEU A 917 -13.48 -2.40 -9.34
CA LEU A 917 -13.35 -0.97 -9.68
C LEU A 917 -12.64 -0.74 -11.01
N SER A 918 -12.00 -1.76 -11.59
CA SER A 918 -11.18 -1.64 -12.80
C SER A 918 -11.94 -1.02 -13.98
N ALA A 919 -13.25 -1.26 -14.12
CA ALA A 919 -14.07 -0.69 -15.18
C ALA A 919 -14.34 0.82 -14.97
N CYS A 920 -14.62 1.20 -13.72
CA CYS A 920 -14.81 2.59 -13.30
C CYS A 920 -13.51 3.42 -13.50
N VAL A 921 -12.34 2.84 -13.18
CA VAL A 921 -11.04 3.52 -13.34
C VAL A 921 -10.63 3.61 -14.82
N THR A 922 -10.86 2.55 -15.62
CA THR A 922 -10.50 2.51 -17.04
C THR A 922 -11.43 3.43 -17.85
N GLY A 923 -12.68 3.02 -18.08
CA GLY A 923 -13.61 3.73 -18.95
C GLY A 923 -14.37 4.90 -18.31
N GLY A 924 -14.29 5.06 -16.99
CA GLY A 924 -15.07 6.04 -16.23
C GLY A 924 -16.44 5.55 -15.79
N VAL A 925 -17.16 6.41 -15.07
CA VAL A 925 -18.49 6.13 -14.47
C VAL A 925 -19.60 6.95 -15.15
N ILE A 926 -20.79 6.37 -15.29
CA ILE A 926 -21.90 6.90 -16.09
C ILE A 926 -22.87 7.75 -15.25
N ASN A 927 -23.23 7.31 -14.04
CA ASN A 927 -23.94 8.19 -13.10
C ASN A 927 -22.92 9.12 -12.44
N THR A 928 -23.33 10.38 -12.27
CA THR A 928 -22.46 11.43 -11.72
C THR A 928 -23.01 12.03 -10.42
N ILE A 929 -23.75 11.21 -9.68
CA ILE A 929 -24.24 11.46 -8.32
C ILE A 929 -24.30 10.12 -7.57
N GLY A 930 -23.89 10.13 -6.29
CA GLY A 930 -24.01 9.02 -5.33
C GLY A 930 -22.68 8.60 -4.68
N GLY A 931 -22.73 8.23 -3.40
CA GLY A 931 -21.58 7.67 -2.68
C GLY A 931 -21.28 6.20 -3.01
N GLN A 932 -20.15 5.68 -2.52
CA GLN A 932 -19.64 4.34 -2.84
C GLN A 932 -20.65 3.19 -2.68
N GLY A 933 -20.64 2.28 -3.66
CA GLY A 933 -21.62 1.21 -3.84
C GLY A 933 -22.70 1.53 -4.87
N ASN A 934 -22.81 2.80 -5.32
CA ASN A 934 -23.80 3.27 -6.29
C ASN A 934 -23.19 3.56 -7.68
N GLU A 935 -21.90 3.28 -7.90
CA GLU A 935 -21.19 3.55 -9.15
C GLU A 935 -21.64 2.62 -10.29
N VAL A 936 -22.11 3.20 -11.38
CA VAL A 936 -22.39 2.53 -12.65
C VAL A 936 -21.19 2.74 -13.56
N CYS A 937 -20.16 1.89 -13.40
CA CYS A 937 -19.02 1.88 -14.31
C CYS A 937 -19.47 1.74 -15.77
N THR A 938 -18.74 2.34 -16.70
CA THR A 938 -18.86 2.00 -18.12
C THR A 938 -18.51 0.53 -18.38
N PRO A 939 -19.06 -0.11 -19.43
CA PRO A 939 -18.73 -1.50 -19.79
C PRO A 939 -17.37 -1.63 -20.51
N VAL A 940 -16.39 -0.80 -20.14
CA VAL A 940 -15.05 -0.76 -20.74
C VAL A 940 -14.05 -1.29 -19.71
N HIS A 941 -13.54 -2.48 -20.00
CA HIS A 941 -12.70 -3.26 -19.11
C HIS A 941 -11.87 -4.27 -19.93
N SER A 942 -10.71 -4.63 -19.40
CA SER A 942 -9.62 -5.29 -20.12
C SER A 942 -8.93 -6.35 -19.24
N TYR A 943 -9.63 -7.45 -19.01
CA TYR A 943 -9.10 -8.55 -18.19
C TYR A 943 -8.15 -9.46 -19.00
N LEU A 944 -7.25 -10.14 -18.28
CA LEU A 944 -6.14 -10.99 -18.79
C LEU A 944 -5.01 -10.20 -19.48
N HIS A 945 -3.92 -10.90 -19.82
CA HIS A 945 -2.64 -10.30 -20.24
C HIS A 945 -2.73 -9.41 -21.48
N ASP A 946 -3.68 -9.65 -22.39
CA ASP A 946 -3.85 -8.91 -23.64
C ASP A 946 -5.10 -8.01 -23.66
N GLY A 947 -5.91 -8.03 -22.60
CA GLY A 947 -7.19 -7.32 -22.52
C GLY A 947 -8.34 -7.98 -23.31
N ARG A 948 -8.22 -9.26 -23.68
CA ARG A 948 -9.25 -9.94 -24.48
C ARG A 948 -10.60 -10.08 -23.79
N ALA A 949 -10.62 -10.31 -22.47
CA ALA A 949 -11.84 -10.68 -21.76
C ALA A 949 -12.66 -9.44 -21.38
N ARG A 950 -13.93 -9.43 -21.80
CA ARG A 950 -14.87 -8.30 -21.66
C ARG A 950 -15.59 -8.26 -20.32
N THR A 951 -15.49 -9.29 -19.49
CA THR A 951 -16.09 -9.34 -18.14
C THR A 951 -15.23 -10.23 -17.24
N ILE A 952 -15.45 -10.15 -15.91
CA ILE A 952 -14.86 -11.09 -14.95
C ILE A 952 -15.31 -12.53 -15.26
N GLU A 953 -16.56 -12.76 -15.71
CA GLU A 953 -17.02 -14.08 -16.16
C GLU A 953 -16.26 -14.58 -17.40
N GLU A 954 -16.04 -13.74 -18.42
CA GLU A 954 -15.20 -14.13 -19.56
C GLU A 954 -13.76 -14.45 -19.13
N ALA A 955 -13.21 -13.72 -18.15
CA ALA A 955 -11.89 -14.00 -17.60
C ALA A 955 -11.83 -15.38 -16.93
N ILE A 956 -12.79 -15.72 -16.07
CA ILE A 956 -12.93 -17.05 -15.45
C ILE A 956 -13.06 -18.14 -16.53
N LEU A 957 -13.92 -17.94 -17.53
CA LEU A 957 -14.15 -18.91 -18.60
C LEU A 957 -12.93 -19.12 -19.51
N TRP A 958 -11.99 -18.17 -19.55
CA TRP A 958 -10.71 -18.28 -20.25
C TRP A 958 -9.65 -19.11 -19.50
N HIS A 959 -9.83 -19.45 -18.22
CA HIS A 959 -8.86 -20.24 -17.46
C HIS A 959 -8.79 -21.68 -17.98
N GLY A 960 -7.72 -21.98 -18.73
CA GLY A 960 -7.33 -23.34 -19.10
C GLY A 960 -6.16 -23.83 -18.24
N GLY A 961 -5.54 -24.93 -18.67
CA GLY A 961 -4.39 -25.53 -17.98
C GLY A 961 -4.71 -25.87 -16.53
N GLU A 962 -3.92 -25.38 -15.58
CA GLU A 962 -4.10 -25.58 -14.14
C GLU A 962 -5.49 -25.06 -13.68
N GLY A 963 -5.86 -23.85 -14.11
CA GLY A 963 -7.16 -23.23 -13.81
C GLY A 963 -8.38 -23.92 -14.47
N GLN A 964 -8.19 -24.95 -15.29
CA GLN A 964 -9.28 -25.66 -15.98
C GLN A 964 -10.25 -26.35 -15.01
N SER A 965 -9.76 -26.80 -13.84
CA SER A 965 -10.58 -27.42 -12.78
C SER A 965 -11.61 -26.43 -12.24
N SER A 966 -11.14 -25.25 -11.85
CA SER A 966 -11.93 -24.18 -11.21
C SER A 966 -12.90 -23.52 -12.20
N ASN A 967 -12.49 -23.34 -13.47
CA ASN A 967 -13.37 -22.98 -14.57
C ASN A 967 -14.52 -24.01 -14.76
N THR A 968 -14.19 -25.31 -14.74
CA THR A 968 -15.19 -26.38 -14.91
C THR A 968 -16.19 -26.42 -13.74
N LYS A 969 -15.72 -26.22 -12.50
CA LYS A 969 -16.57 -26.11 -11.30
C LYS A 969 -17.43 -24.84 -11.36
N TYR A 970 -16.87 -23.69 -11.74
CA TYR A 970 -17.63 -22.44 -11.97
C TYR A 970 -18.78 -22.66 -12.97
N GLN A 971 -18.51 -23.28 -14.11
CA GLN A 971 -19.55 -23.53 -15.13
C GLN A 971 -20.73 -24.36 -14.58
N GLN A 972 -20.48 -25.26 -13.61
CA GLN A 972 -21.49 -26.11 -12.97
C GLN A 972 -22.31 -25.42 -11.87
N LEU A 973 -21.89 -24.23 -11.39
CA LEU A 973 -22.66 -23.45 -10.42
C LEU A 973 -24.03 -23.02 -10.97
N SER A 974 -25.01 -22.87 -10.07
CA SER A 974 -26.30 -22.25 -10.36
C SER A 974 -26.13 -20.79 -10.81
N SER A 975 -27.15 -20.22 -11.47
CA SER A 975 -27.14 -18.79 -11.83
C SER A 975 -26.88 -17.91 -10.61
N ASP A 976 -27.52 -18.26 -9.48
CA ASP A 976 -27.47 -17.48 -8.25
C ASP A 976 -26.06 -17.55 -7.62
N ASN A 977 -25.46 -18.75 -7.53
CA ASN A 977 -24.10 -18.93 -7.03
C ASN A 977 -23.05 -18.24 -7.94
N LYS A 978 -23.29 -18.17 -9.26
CA LYS A 978 -22.42 -17.39 -10.17
C LYS A 978 -22.54 -15.89 -9.90
N GLN A 979 -23.75 -15.38 -9.68
CA GLN A 979 -23.99 -13.99 -9.32
C GLN A 979 -23.35 -13.63 -7.97
N ASP A 980 -23.46 -14.49 -6.97
CA ASP A 980 -22.83 -14.32 -5.65
C ASP A 980 -21.30 -14.28 -5.76
N LEU A 981 -20.69 -15.22 -6.49
CA LEU A 981 -19.23 -15.21 -6.75
C LEU A 981 -18.78 -13.95 -7.50
N LEU A 982 -19.51 -13.55 -8.54
CA LEU A 982 -19.22 -12.32 -9.27
C LEU A 982 -19.44 -11.08 -8.39
N LYS A 983 -20.40 -11.09 -7.46
CA LYS A 983 -20.63 -10.00 -6.51
C LYS A 983 -19.50 -9.88 -5.50
N PHE A 984 -18.96 -11.01 -5.02
CA PHE A 984 -17.73 -11.04 -4.23
C PHE A 984 -16.54 -10.47 -5.01
N LEU A 985 -16.31 -10.89 -6.25
CA LEU A 985 -15.21 -10.34 -7.07
C LEU A 985 -15.40 -8.84 -7.39
N ASN A 986 -16.64 -8.39 -7.59
CA ASN A 986 -16.95 -6.95 -7.73
C ASN A 986 -16.86 -6.16 -6.40
N SER A 987 -16.71 -6.85 -5.25
CA SER A 987 -16.50 -6.21 -3.95
C SER A 987 -15.03 -5.88 -3.65
N LEU A 988 -14.08 -6.50 -4.38
CA LEU A 988 -12.63 -6.26 -4.30
C LEU A 988 -12.23 -5.02 -5.10
#